data_AF-A0A161SDH7-F1
#
_entry.id   AF-A0A161SDH7-F1
#
_cell.length_a   1.000
_cell.length_b   1.000
_cell.length_c   1.000
_cell.angle_alpha   90.00
_cell.angle_beta   90.00
_cell.angle_gamma   90.00
#
_symmetry.space_group_name_H-M   'P 1'
#
loop_
_entity.id
_entity.type
_entity.pdbx_description
1 polymer ?
#
loop_
_entity_poly.entity_id
_entity_poly.type
_entity_poly.pdbx_seq_one_letter_code
_entity_poly.pdbx_strand_id
1 'polypeptide(L)'
;MGIKHILDDSYQSLELSREEIYAELERKESRTWGDRGAVLQMGKKMSEMVFHEGKKIHSARQQVELLFNWFKKCPDRRTRRIGKHWSSKALEERKSVWDEYQNWKSCQDVPFDNEQVWSCKFELLSEEEIWERHLKEEEKWAHVADEVIYGMLFQSNVEKFNIEKDLNVFLGNGDPERNYREHFLGATFEEREEMLRKKTVIIEEKRRIKRKEVPQFHSKFITYYQALKVMKAWTHGRMTQYILTNPVYVKNKEKGRRITEHLTELHVLYAEIDQYSEKANVAYRDLTAQQVGKLIIDKLKAVGFPLPTEIIYSRGIQLYWKIAPIPSYMLEEWKVLMQHVNEVLAEFGADAKALDAVRVLRAVGSVHEKTDETITGVSFSDDRYDFDELFDTFCKLRWEQTQKEEREKRIALLKKQEKHAEASKEKVFSKKKWMIENGYLDIAGNPTEAYNVNKKKVHSKRLNEEAKSNFWNYVHANKRAGIFWLCSIRVGHMEGCREFACFYVRYLTLCMTGGNSIEALRQMRDLYDRFVIASYTWDEMLERTKSAEDAYKRWVKDERKGYNYTTKRLIKELGITEQEMKKMRYIVTPERSYELTLEYNRSYKSEKDYNSKHYEKRRVESGKLSRAEQKAVRIAKIQEYLNGNPGASQRQIADDTGIPQQTVQRLLKEC
;
A
#
# COMPACT_ATOMS: atom_id res chain seq x y z
N MET A 1 -2.53 -31.74 15.94
CA MET A 1 -1.06 -31.71 15.87
C MET A 1 -0.46 -30.55 15.05
N GLY A 2 -1.22 -29.57 14.54
CA GLY A 2 -0.69 -28.62 13.54
C GLY A 2 -0.32 -27.19 13.98
N ILE A 3 -0.42 -26.81 15.26
CA ILE A 3 -0.13 -25.43 15.71
C ILE A 3 1.16 -25.36 16.56
N LYS A 4 1.42 -26.37 17.42
CA LYS A 4 2.64 -26.45 18.22
C LYS A 4 3.93 -26.52 17.38
N HIS A 5 3.92 -27.28 16.28
CA HIS A 5 5.06 -27.40 15.37
C HIS A 5 5.34 -26.13 14.55
N ILE A 6 4.30 -25.37 14.18
CA ILE A 6 4.44 -24.09 13.47
C ILE A 6 4.99 -23.01 14.41
N LEU A 7 4.64 -23.09 15.70
CA LEU A 7 5.27 -22.29 16.73
C LEU A 7 6.75 -22.67 16.83
N ASP A 8 7.13 -23.95 16.98
CA ASP A 8 8.55 -24.36 17.03
C ASP A 8 9.38 -23.85 15.82
N ASP A 9 8.88 -23.96 14.59
CA ASP A 9 9.60 -23.47 13.39
C ASP A 9 9.67 -21.92 13.34
N SER A 10 8.62 -21.22 13.79
CA SER A 10 8.66 -19.76 13.95
C SER A 10 9.60 -19.31 15.08
N TYR A 11 9.77 -20.16 16.10
CA TYR A 11 10.72 -19.96 17.18
C TYR A 11 12.16 -20.28 16.75
N GLN A 12 12.40 -21.22 15.83
CA GLN A 12 13.73 -21.43 15.23
C GLN A 12 14.19 -20.24 14.39
N SER A 13 13.28 -19.51 13.73
CA SER A 13 13.62 -18.24 13.07
C SER A 13 13.95 -17.09 14.05
N LEU A 14 13.70 -17.28 15.35
CA LEU A 14 14.14 -16.39 16.43
C LEU A 14 15.54 -16.74 16.96
N GLU A 15 16.20 -17.78 16.43
CA GLU A 15 17.56 -18.20 16.82
C GLU A 15 18.65 -17.69 15.86
N LEU A 16 18.27 -17.19 14.68
CA LEU A 16 19.24 -16.59 13.75
C LEU A 16 19.73 -15.25 14.29
N SER A 17 21.04 -15.08 14.32
CA SER A 17 21.69 -13.82 14.64
C SER A 17 21.33 -12.74 13.60
N ARG A 18 21.41 -11.47 14.02
CA ARG A 18 21.23 -10.29 13.17
C ARG A 18 22.09 -10.37 11.90
N GLU A 19 23.32 -10.84 12.06
CA GLU A 19 24.31 -10.99 11.00
C GLU A 19 23.88 -12.02 9.94
N GLU A 20 23.31 -13.15 10.37
CA GLU A 20 22.82 -14.20 9.45
C GLU A 20 21.62 -13.72 8.62
N ILE A 21 20.69 -12.98 9.25
CA ILE A 21 19.52 -12.42 8.57
C ILE A 21 19.97 -11.42 7.49
N TYR A 22 20.86 -10.49 7.84
CA TYR A 22 21.36 -9.50 6.89
C TYR A 22 22.18 -10.14 5.77
N ALA A 23 23.00 -11.15 6.05
CA ALA A 23 23.76 -11.87 5.03
C ALA A 23 22.83 -12.55 3.99
N GLU A 24 21.70 -13.11 4.42
CA GLU A 24 20.69 -13.68 3.52
C GLU A 24 19.96 -12.59 2.71
N LEU A 25 19.61 -11.47 3.33
CA LEU A 25 18.99 -10.33 2.64
C LEU A 25 19.95 -9.71 1.60
N GLU A 26 21.23 -9.56 1.94
CA GLU A 26 22.25 -9.05 1.02
C GLU A 26 22.46 -9.97 -0.17
N ARG A 27 22.46 -11.30 0.04
CA ARG A 27 22.51 -12.27 -1.06
C ARG A 27 21.34 -12.12 -2.03
N LYS A 28 20.15 -11.72 -1.55
CA LYS A 28 18.98 -11.43 -2.40
C LYS A 28 19.09 -10.08 -3.10
N GLU A 29 19.54 -9.05 -2.38
CA GLU A 29 19.66 -7.68 -2.89
C GLU A 29 20.80 -7.50 -3.91
N SER A 30 21.93 -8.19 -3.74
CA SER A 30 23.10 -8.12 -4.65
C SER A 30 22.77 -8.50 -6.09
N ARG A 31 21.79 -9.41 -6.29
CA ARG A 31 21.25 -9.73 -7.63
C ARG A 31 20.59 -8.52 -8.28
N THR A 32 19.97 -7.67 -7.49
CA THR A 32 19.21 -6.49 -7.92
C THR A 32 20.10 -5.27 -8.11
N TRP A 33 21.02 -5.05 -7.16
CA TRP A 33 21.75 -3.79 -6.98
C TRP A 33 23.22 -3.85 -7.39
N GLY A 34 23.72 -5.05 -7.71
CA GLY A 34 25.15 -5.30 -7.95
C GLY A 34 25.87 -5.67 -6.66
N ASP A 35 27.18 -5.93 -6.78
CA ASP A 35 28.03 -6.11 -5.61
C ASP A 35 28.15 -4.79 -4.85
N ARG A 36 27.78 -4.81 -3.57
CA ARG A 36 27.84 -3.68 -2.66
C ARG A 36 28.90 -3.83 -1.58
N GLY A 37 29.64 -4.95 -1.53
CA GLY A 37 30.60 -5.20 -0.45
C GLY A 37 31.58 -4.05 -0.22
N ALA A 38 32.09 -3.46 -1.31
CA ALA A 38 33.01 -2.33 -1.26
C ALA A 38 32.40 -1.04 -0.69
N VAL A 39 31.08 -0.82 -0.82
CA VAL A 39 30.43 0.38 -0.26
C VAL A 39 29.91 0.14 1.15
N LEU A 40 29.50 -1.09 1.49
CA LEU A 40 29.09 -1.44 2.86
C LEU A 40 30.26 -1.34 3.85
N GLN A 41 31.49 -1.65 3.39
CA GLN A 41 32.70 -1.66 4.23
C GLN A 41 33.51 -0.35 4.17
N MET A 42 32.98 0.71 3.53
CA MET A 42 33.75 1.93 3.33
C MET A 42 33.76 2.89 4.52
N GLY A 43 33.02 2.54 5.58
CA GLY A 43 32.94 3.33 6.80
C GLY A 43 34.25 3.28 7.58
N LYS A 44 34.64 4.41 8.13
CA LYS A 44 35.75 4.51 9.07
C LYS A 44 35.23 4.53 10.50
N LYS A 45 36.03 4.00 11.42
CA LYS A 45 35.71 4.16 12.83
C LYS A 45 35.75 5.64 13.23
N MET A 46 35.01 6.04 14.26
CA MET A 46 34.94 7.42 14.74
C MET A 46 36.33 7.98 15.07
N SER A 47 37.22 7.13 15.60
CA SER A 47 38.62 7.45 15.91
C SER A 47 39.53 7.62 14.68
N GLU A 48 39.12 7.10 13.52
CA GLU A 48 39.87 7.13 12.26
C GLU A 48 39.42 8.25 11.30
N MET A 49 38.33 8.95 11.66
CA MET A 49 37.78 10.05 10.86
C MET A 49 38.77 11.22 10.79
N VAL A 50 39.09 11.65 9.57
CA VAL A 50 39.97 12.80 9.36
C VAL A 50 39.14 14.06 9.16
N PHE A 51 39.34 15.04 10.04
CA PHE A 51 38.72 16.36 9.96
C PHE A 51 39.72 17.41 9.48
N HIS A 52 39.24 18.33 8.64
CA HIS A 52 39.98 19.50 8.17
C HIS A 52 39.27 20.79 8.56
N GLU A 53 39.94 21.94 8.39
CA GLU A 53 39.47 23.28 8.84
C GLU A 53 38.13 23.76 8.25
N GLY A 54 37.55 23.02 7.30
CA GLY A 54 36.33 23.37 6.59
C GLY A 54 36.59 23.84 5.15
N LYS A 55 36.14 23.06 4.16
CA LYS A 55 36.14 23.42 2.74
C LYS A 55 34.76 23.95 2.35
N LYS A 56 34.68 25.16 1.79
CA LYS A 56 33.42 25.72 1.30
C LYS A 56 32.84 24.88 0.16
N ILE A 57 31.54 24.65 0.22
CA ILE A 57 30.74 24.04 -0.83
C ILE A 57 30.06 25.18 -1.58
N HIS A 58 30.40 25.35 -2.86
CA HIS A 58 29.97 26.50 -3.66
C HIS A 58 28.81 26.18 -4.61
N SER A 59 28.48 24.90 -4.78
CA SER A 59 27.41 24.51 -5.70
C SER A 59 26.80 23.15 -5.38
N ALA A 60 25.55 22.97 -5.83
CA ALA A 60 24.88 21.68 -5.77
C ALA A 60 25.63 20.56 -6.52
N ARG A 61 26.47 20.87 -7.51
CA ARG A 61 27.35 19.85 -8.12
C ARG A 61 28.35 19.30 -7.11
N GLN A 62 29.03 20.19 -6.37
CA GLN A 62 30.00 19.80 -5.35
C GLN A 62 29.32 19.05 -4.20
N GLN A 63 28.14 19.51 -3.78
CA GLN A 63 27.32 18.82 -2.79
C GLN A 63 26.97 17.39 -3.24
N VAL A 64 26.54 17.22 -4.50
CA VAL A 64 26.28 15.88 -5.07
C VAL A 64 27.53 15.03 -5.09
N GLU A 65 28.67 15.60 -5.47
CA GLU A 65 29.92 14.86 -5.50
C GLU A 65 30.32 14.35 -4.12
N LEU A 66 30.26 15.19 -3.09
CA LEU A 66 30.58 14.81 -1.72
C LEU A 66 29.61 13.75 -1.16
N LEU A 67 28.31 13.92 -1.36
CA LEU A 67 27.30 13.01 -0.82
C LEU A 67 27.24 11.67 -1.55
N PHE A 68 27.39 11.66 -2.89
CA PHE A 68 27.08 10.49 -3.74
C PHE A 68 28.28 9.91 -4.49
N ASN A 69 29.53 10.35 -4.25
CA ASN A 69 30.72 9.80 -4.92
C ASN A 69 30.88 8.27 -4.78
N TRP A 70 30.30 7.66 -3.76
CA TRP A 70 30.32 6.21 -3.56
C TRP A 70 29.65 5.44 -4.69
N PHE A 71 28.78 6.07 -5.50
CA PHE A 71 28.25 5.48 -6.75
C PHE A 71 29.37 5.04 -7.70
N LYS A 72 30.55 5.67 -7.65
CA LYS A 72 31.71 5.27 -8.46
C LYS A 72 32.25 3.89 -8.06
N LYS A 73 32.01 3.46 -6.82
CA LYS A 73 32.48 2.19 -6.23
C LYS A 73 31.43 1.08 -6.27
N CYS A 74 30.20 1.37 -6.72
CA CYS A 74 29.12 0.39 -6.83
C CYS A 74 28.52 0.42 -8.25
N PRO A 75 28.79 -0.60 -9.08
CA PRO A 75 28.21 -0.68 -10.43
C PRO A 75 26.67 -0.67 -10.41
N ASP A 76 26.08 0.32 -11.06
CA ASP A 76 24.62 0.51 -11.03
C ASP A 76 23.89 -0.44 -11.98
N ARG A 77 23.48 -1.63 -11.50
CA ARG A 77 22.73 -2.63 -12.30
C ARG A 77 21.27 -2.25 -12.56
N ARG A 78 20.68 -1.46 -11.67
CA ARG A 78 19.33 -0.91 -11.78
C ARG A 78 19.41 0.56 -11.46
N THR A 79 18.62 1.38 -12.13
CA THR A 79 18.79 2.83 -12.13
C THR A 79 18.61 3.48 -10.75
N ARG A 80 19.65 3.53 -9.91
CA ARG A 80 19.70 4.39 -8.73
C ARG A 80 19.66 5.84 -9.17
N ARG A 81 18.84 6.64 -8.50
CA ARG A 81 18.60 8.03 -8.86
C ARG A 81 18.79 8.95 -7.68
N ILE A 82 19.41 10.08 -7.98
CA ILE A 82 19.42 11.26 -7.12
C ILE A 82 18.20 12.09 -7.46
N GLY A 83 17.44 12.46 -6.43
CA GLY A 83 16.30 13.36 -6.57
C GLY A 83 16.74 14.83 -6.52
N LYS A 84 16.30 15.60 -7.51
CA LYS A 84 16.31 17.07 -7.49
C LYS A 84 14.85 17.53 -7.38
N HIS A 85 14.59 18.48 -6.50
CA HIS A 85 13.26 19.01 -6.30
C HIS A 85 13.25 20.53 -6.27
N TRP A 86 12.12 21.15 -6.58
CA TRP A 86 11.93 22.59 -6.48
C TRP A 86 10.47 22.95 -6.27
N SER A 87 10.24 24.10 -5.62
CA SER A 87 8.91 24.67 -5.53
C SER A 87 8.74 25.74 -6.61
N SER A 88 7.56 25.79 -7.21
CA SER A 88 7.11 26.93 -8.02
C SER A 88 5.75 27.40 -7.53
N LYS A 89 5.33 28.60 -7.93
CA LYS A 89 3.96 29.07 -7.71
C LYS A 89 3.22 28.96 -9.03
N ALA A 90 2.06 28.31 -9.03
CA ALA A 90 1.15 28.30 -10.16
C ALA A 90 -0.07 29.17 -9.83
N LEU A 91 -0.64 29.80 -10.85
CA LEU A 91 -1.88 30.55 -10.70
C LEU A 91 -3.05 29.64 -11.03
N GLU A 92 -3.94 29.44 -10.06
CA GLU A 92 -5.19 28.70 -10.22
C GLU A 92 -6.39 29.62 -10.00
N GLU A 93 -7.52 29.26 -10.59
CA GLU A 93 -8.79 29.96 -10.36
C GLU A 93 -9.17 29.92 -8.88
N ARG A 94 -9.49 31.10 -8.31
CA ARG A 94 -9.91 31.21 -6.91
C ARG A 94 -11.38 30.82 -6.80
N LYS A 95 -11.65 29.74 -6.08
CA LYS A 95 -12.99 29.43 -5.55
C LYS A 95 -13.24 30.28 -4.30
N SER A 96 -14.44 30.85 -4.16
CA SER A 96 -14.80 31.59 -2.94
C SER A 96 -14.99 30.63 -1.76
N VAL A 97 -14.96 31.15 -0.52
CA VAL A 97 -15.27 30.34 0.69
C VAL A 97 -16.66 29.70 0.57
N TRP A 98 -17.61 30.40 -0.05
CA TRP A 98 -18.95 29.88 -0.28
C TRP A 98 -18.96 28.78 -1.34
N ASP A 99 -18.21 28.91 -2.43
CA ASP A 99 -18.08 27.84 -3.44
C ASP A 99 -17.41 26.59 -2.85
N GLU A 100 -16.37 26.79 -2.03
CA GLU A 100 -15.71 25.70 -1.29
C GLU A 100 -16.70 25.04 -0.31
N TYR A 101 -17.54 25.81 0.39
CA TYR A 101 -18.61 25.30 1.26
C TYR A 101 -19.72 24.56 0.49
N GLN A 102 -20.21 25.07 -0.64
CA GLN A 102 -21.24 24.41 -1.45
C GLN A 102 -20.71 23.11 -2.08
N ASN A 103 -19.44 23.11 -2.51
CA ASN A 103 -18.78 21.91 -3.00
C ASN A 103 -18.60 20.88 -1.87
N TRP A 104 -18.25 21.33 -0.67
CA TRP A 104 -18.22 20.51 0.55
C TRP A 104 -19.62 19.94 0.87
N LYS A 105 -20.66 20.79 0.97
CA LYS A 105 -22.04 20.42 1.31
C LYS A 105 -22.63 19.41 0.31
N SER A 106 -22.44 19.64 -0.99
CA SER A 106 -22.89 18.72 -2.04
C SER A 106 -22.15 17.38 -2.06
N CYS A 107 -20.98 17.31 -1.42
CA CYS A 107 -20.18 16.10 -1.29
C CYS A 107 -20.37 15.37 0.05
N GLN A 108 -21.22 15.87 0.97
CA GLN A 108 -21.51 15.21 2.26
C GLN A 108 -22.20 13.86 2.11
N ASP A 109 -23.07 13.71 1.10
CA ASP A 109 -23.82 12.47 0.83
C ASP A 109 -23.12 11.55 -0.19
N VAL A 110 -21.93 11.93 -0.66
CA VAL A 110 -21.17 11.15 -1.64
C VAL A 110 -20.32 10.12 -0.89
N PRO A 111 -20.45 8.80 -1.18
CA PRO A 111 -19.60 7.78 -0.55
C PRO A 111 -18.15 8.09 -0.88
N PHE A 112 -17.45 8.56 0.15
CA PHE A 112 -16.05 8.96 0.21
C PHE A 112 -15.20 8.11 -0.77
N ASP A 113 -14.69 8.71 -1.84
CA ASP A 113 -13.61 8.16 -2.68
C ASP A 113 -12.47 9.20 -2.66
N ASN A 114 -11.24 8.73 -2.51
CA ASN A 114 -10.13 9.53 -1.97
C ASN A 114 -9.50 10.42 -3.03
N GLU A 115 -9.65 11.74 -2.91
CA GLU A 115 -8.59 12.75 -3.18
C GLU A 115 -9.02 14.21 -2.91
N GLN A 116 -9.83 14.47 -1.87
CA GLN A 116 -9.86 15.80 -1.25
C GLN A 116 -9.66 15.63 0.24
N VAL A 117 -8.55 16.16 0.75
CA VAL A 117 -8.36 16.36 2.18
C VAL A 117 -9.49 17.27 2.63
N TRP A 118 -10.52 16.70 3.25
CA TRP A 118 -11.42 17.50 4.06
C TRP A 118 -10.59 18.00 5.22
N SER A 119 -10.03 19.20 5.07
CA SER A 119 -9.74 19.97 6.26
C SER A 119 -11.08 20.11 6.97
N CYS A 120 -11.17 19.72 8.24
CA CYS A 120 -12.35 19.84 9.13
C CYS A 120 -12.84 21.29 9.32
N LYS A 121 -12.71 22.16 8.31
CA LYS A 121 -12.86 23.60 8.38
C LYS A 121 -14.31 24.05 8.47
N PHE A 122 -15.26 23.27 7.97
CA PHE A 122 -16.68 23.67 7.91
C PHE A 122 -17.62 22.81 8.76
N GLU A 123 -17.21 21.61 9.21
CA GLU A 123 -18.06 20.70 10.02
C GLU A 123 -18.45 21.26 11.38
N LEU A 124 -17.59 22.11 11.94
CA LEU A 124 -17.76 22.70 13.28
C LEU A 124 -18.31 24.13 13.25
N LEU A 125 -18.73 24.62 12.08
CA LEU A 125 -19.19 26.00 11.89
C LEU A 125 -20.64 26.04 11.42
N SER A 126 -21.39 27.03 11.85
CA SER A 126 -22.72 27.32 11.32
C SER A 126 -22.65 27.95 9.93
N GLU A 127 -23.75 27.92 9.16
CA GLU A 127 -23.79 28.56 7.84
C GLU A 127 -23.55 30.07 7.94
N GLU A 128 -24.02 30.70 9.02
CA GLU A 128 -23.79 32.11 9.30
C GLU A 128 -22.30 32.42 9.52
N GLU A 129 -21.60 31.59 10.31
CA GLU A 129 -20.15 31.74 10.52
C GLU A 129 -19.35 31.55 9.22
N ILE A 130 -19.82 30.67 8.34
CA ILE A 130 -19.23 30.44 7.01
C ILE A 130 -19.48 31.63 6.09
N TRP A 131 -20.68 32.21 6.14
CA TRP A 131 -21.04 33.41 5.38
C TRP A 131 -20.24 34.63 5.84
N GLU A 132 -20.07 34.83 7.15
CA GLU A 132 -19.20 35.90 7.69
C GLU A 132 -17.75 35.75 7.22
N ARG A 133 -17.21 34.53 7.23
CA ARG A 133 -15.88 34.24 6.69
C ARG A 133 -15.80 34.50 5.19
N HIS A 134 -16.84 34.17 4.43
CA HIS A 134 -16.94 34.48 3.02
C HIS A 134 -16.87 35.99 2.76
N LEU A 135 -17.70 36.78 3.45
CA LEU A 135 -17.72 38.24 3.31
C LEU A 135 -16.36 38.87 3.64
N LYS A 136 -15.75 38.45 4.76
CA LYS A 136 -14.42 38.94 5.18
C LYS A 136 -13.32 38.58 4.19
N GLU A 137 -13.43 37.43 3.54
CA GLU A 137 -12.47 37.02 2.51
C GLU A 137 -12.74 37.75 1.18
N GLU A 138 -13.99 37.98 0.78
CA GLU A 138 -14.33 38.73 -0.44
C GLU A 138 -13.87 40.19 -0.38
N GLU A 139 -13.92 40.83 0.80
CA GLU A 139 -13.41 42.19 1.01
C GLU A 139 -11.94 42.33 0.58
N LYS A 140 -11.10 41.32 0.87
CA LYS A 140 -9.69 41.29 0.46
C LYS A 140 -9.52 41.27 -1.06
N TRP A 141 -10.50 40.78 -1.80
CA TRP A 141 -10.48 40.66 -3.27
C TRP A 141 -11.42 41.65 -3.96
N ALA A 142 -11.98 42.62 -3.24
CA ALA A 142 -12.91 43.62 -3.78
C ALA A 142 -12.29 44.46 -4.91
N HIS A 143 -10.96 44.61 -4.91
CA HIS A 143 -10.20 45.36 -5.90
C HIS A 143 -9.93 44.57 -7.21
N VAL A 144 -10.25 43.28 -7.26
CA VAL A 144 -10.09 42.44 -8.46
C VAL A 144 -11.46 42.21 -9.10
N ALA A 145 -11.77 42.98 -10.13
CA ALA A 145 -13.02 42.85 -10.88
C ALA A 145 -13.05 41.54 -11.68
N ASP A 146 -14.14 40.79 -11.57
CA ASP A 146 -14.47 39.67 -12.45
C ASP A 146 -15.21 40.21 -13.67
N GLU A 147 -14.45 40.55 -14.70
CA GLU A 147 -14.96 41.23 -15.90
C GLU A 147 -14.50 40.52 -17.17
N VAL A 148 -15.30 40.62 -18.22
CA VAL A 148 -14.90 40.19 -19.56
C VAL A 148 -13.90 41.22 -20.10
N ILE A 149 -12.67 40.78 -20.32
CA ILE A 149 -11.65 41.55 -21.02
C ILE A 149 -11.45 40.97 -22.41
N TYR A 150 -11.19 41.83 -23.39
CA TYR A 150 -10.89 41.39 -24.74
C TYR A 150 -9.36 41.35 -24.89
N GLY A 151 -8.83 40.16 -25.15
CA GLY A 151 -7.40 39.94 -25.42
C GLY A 151 -7.16 39.86 -26.92
N MET A 152 -6.18 40.60 -27.42
CA MET A 152 -5.72 40.45 -28.82
C MET A 152 -4.75 39.27 -28.91
N LEU A 153 -4.96 38.39 -29.88
CA LEU A 153 -4.06 37.29 -30.25
C LEU A 153 -3.64 37.42 -31.69
N PHE A 154 -2.34 37.27 -31.92
CA PHE A 154 -1.73 37.34 -33.24
C PHE A 154 -1.46 35.92 -33.73
N GLN A 155 -2.16 35.46 -34.77
CA GLN A 155 -1.88 34.14 -35.36
C GLN A 155 -0.79 34.25 -36.41
N SER A 156 0.36 33.60 -36.19
CA SER A 156 1.46 33.49 -37.16
C SER A 156 1.18 32.51 -38.31
N ASN A 157 0.05 31.79 -38.30
CA ASN A 157 -0.19 30.59 -39.12
C ASN A 157 -1.22 30.77 -40.24
N VAL A 158 -1.60 32.00 -40.59
CA VAL A 158 -2.32 32.24 -41.84
C VAL A 158 -1.28 32.13 -42.96
N GLU A 159 -1.40 31.15 -43.87
CA GLU A 159 -0.43 30.79 -44.94
C GLU A 159 0.04 31.96 -45.85
N LYS A 160 -0.47 33.19 -45.66
CA LYS A 160 -0.15 34.39 -46.42
C LYS A 160 0.40 35.57 -45.60
N PHE A 161 0.57 35.46 -44.27
CA PHE A 161 1.07 36.58 -43.45
C PHE A 161 2.12 36.11 -42.43
N ASN A 162 3.39 36.37 -42.72
CA ASN A 162 4.49 36.05 -41.83
C ASN A 162 4.83 37.32 -41.04
N ILE A 163 4.29 37.42 -39.82
CA ILE A 163 4.44 38.57 -38.93
C ILE A 163 5.90 39.02 -38.80
N GLU A 164 6.84 38.08 -38.68
CA GLU A 164 8.26 38.43 -38.50
C GLU A 164 8.88 38.98 -39.80
N LYS A 165 8.45 38.50 -40.96
CA LYS A 165 8.99 38.94 -42.25
C LYS A 165 8.33 40.22 -42.76
N ASP A 166 7.01 40.35 -42.62
CA ASP A 166 6.23 41.42 -43.24
C ASP A 166 6.32 42.73 -42.43
N LEU A 167 6.45 42.67 -41.09
CA LEU A 167 6.61 43.85 -40.24
C LEU A 167 8.03 44.40 -40.19
N ASN A 168 9.05 43.52 -40.19
CA ASN A 168 10.45 43.97 -40.22
C ASN A 168 10.78 44.70 -41.53
N VAL A 169 10.07 44.41 -42.63
CA VAL A 169 10.18 45.13 -43.91
C VAL A 169 9.67 46.59 -43.80
N PHE A 170 8.67 46.84 -42.96
CA PHE A 170 8.04 48.17 -42.84
C PHE A 170 8.57 49.02 -41.66
N LEU A 171 8.88 48.40 -40.52
CA LEU A 171 9.17 49.10 -39.26
C LEU A 171 10.61 48.86 -38.73
N GLY A 172 11.43 48.09 -39.43
CA GLY A 172 12.81 47.77 -39.06
C GLY A 172 12.94 46.62 -38.04
N ASN A 173 14.18 46.30 -37.63
CA ASN A 173 14.54 45.15 -36.79
C ASN A 173 14.14 45.34 -35.30
N GLY A 174 12.84 45.39 -35.01
CA GLY A 174 12.29 45.45 -33.65
C GLY A 174 11.57 44.16 -33.26
N ASP A 175 10.98 44.15 -32.05
CA ASP A 175 10.04 43.09 -31.63
C ASP A 175 8.79 43.16 -32.53
N PRO A 176 8.56 42.20 -33.44
CA PRO A 176 7.50 42.28 -34.43
C PRO A 176 6.11 42.33 -33.80
N GLU A 177 5.91 41.65 -32.66
CA GLU A 177 4.63 41.58 -31.97
C GLU A 177 4.30 42.92 -31.30
N ARG A 178 5.31 43.56 -30.70
CA ARG A 178 5.19 44.90 -30.12
C ARG A 178 4.93 45.97 -31.17
N ASN A 179 5.73 45.98 -32.24
CA ASN A 179 5.60 46.95 -33.32
C ASN A 179 4.23 46.84 -34.02
N TYR A 180 3.73 45.62 -34.21
CA TYR A 180 2.41 45.39 -34.78
C TYR A 180 1.27 45.84 -33.86
N ARG A 181 1.42 45.63 -32.55
CA ARG A 181 0.46 46.11 -31.55
C ARG A 181 0.39 47.63 -31.53
N GLU A 182 1.52 48.31 -31.56
CA GLU A 182 1.59 49.78 -31.64
C GLU A 182 0.96 50.29 -32.95
N HIS A 183 1.23 49.61 -34.07
CA HIS A 183 0.61 49.92 -35.36
C HIS A 183 -0.92 49.74 -35.34
N PHE A 184 -1.45 48.61 -34.85
CA PHE A 184 -2.89 48.39 -34.74
C PHE A 184 -3.57 49.42 -33.84
N LEU A 185 -2.95 49.76 -32.70
CA LEU A 185 -3.47 50.78 -31.78
C LEU A 185 -3.40 52.21 -32.33
N GLY A 186 -2.52 52.48 -33.30
CA GLY A 186 -2.39 53.77 -33.99
C GLY A 186 -3.19 53.88 -35.31
N ALA A 187 -3.63 52.76 -35.88
CA ALA A 187 -4.35 52.68 -37.16
C ALA A 187 -5.75 53.30 -37.11
N THR A 188 -6.29 53.69 -38.27
CA THR A 188 -7.67 54.21 -38.42
C THR A 188 -8.71 53.12 -38.21
N PHE A 189 -9.98 53.51 -38.10
CA PHE A 189 -11.08 52.56 -37.93
C PHE A 189 -11.19 51.59 -39.11
N GLU A 190 -11.12 52.07 -40.36
CA GLU A 190 -11.19 51.20 -41.54
C GLU A 190 -10.00 50.23 -41.61
N GLU A 191 -8.80 50.67 -41.24
CA GLU A 191 -7.60 49.85 -41.24
C GLU A 191 -7.68 48.71 -40.20
N ARG A 192 -8.22 48.99 -39.01
CA ARG A 192 -8.44 47.97 -37.98
C ARG A 192 -9.49 46.94 -38.40
N GLU A 193 -10.59 47.39 -38.99
CA GLU A 193 -11.62 46.50 -39.56
C GLU A 193 -11.03 45.58 -40.63
N GLU A 194 -10.15 46.11 -41.49
CA GLU A 194 -9.48 45.29 -42.50
C GLU A 194 -8.52 44.26 -41.89
N MET A 195 -7.75 44.63 -40.85
CA MET A 195 -6.85 43.72 -40.12
C MET A 195 -7.63 42.59 -39.42
N LEU A 196 -8.76 42.90 -38.78
CA LEU A 196 -9.65 41.91 -38.17
C LEU A 196 -10.27 40.98 -39.23
N ARG A 197 -10.74 41.53 -40.36
CA ARG A 197 -11.32 40.76 -41.48
C ARG A 197 -10.31 39.79 -42.09
N LYS A 198 -9.04 40.19 -42.20
CA LYS A 198 -7.94 39.35 -42.70
C LYS A 198 -7.44 38.31 -41.68
N LYS A 199 -7.99 38.30 -40.44
CA LYS A 199 -7.59 37.45 -39.32
C LYS A 199 -6.11 37.58 -38.94
N THR A 200 -5.49 38.73 -39.20
CA THR A 200 -4.11 39.01 -38.74
C THR A 200 -4.08 39.37 -37.26
N VAL A 201 -5.23 39.80 -36.71
CA VAL A 201 -5.51 39.94 -35.28
C VAL A 201 -6.82 39.23 -34.98
N ILE A 202 -6.83 38.41 -33.93
CA ILE A 202 -8.04 37.80 -33.37
C ILE A 202 -8.31 38.45 -32.03
N ILE A 203 -9.53 38.96 -31.83
CA ILE A 203 -9.98 39.39 -30.51
C ILE A 203 -10.60 38.17 -29.84
N GLU A 204 -9.93 37.64 -28.82
CA GLU A 204 -10.50 36.63 -27.95
C GLU A 204 -11.15 37.30 -26.75
N GLU A 205 -12.37 36.87 -26.47
CA GLU A 205 -13.01 37.13 -25.21
C GLU A 205 -12.29 36.34 -24.10
N LYS A 206 -11.71 37.04 -23.12
CA LYS A 206 -11.07 36.45 -21.96
C LYS A 206 -11.70 36.98 -20.70
N ARG A 207 -12.17 36.10 -19.83
CA ARG A 207 -12.66 36.53 -18.52
C ARG A 207 -11.49 36.79 -17.57
N ARG A 208 -11.44 37.98 -16.97
CA ARG A 208 -10.49 38.33 -15.92
C ARG A 208 -10.98 37.72 -14.62
N ILE A 209 -10.56 36.49 -14.33
CA ILE A 209 -11.00 35.75 -13.15
C ILE A 209 -10.04 36.00 -11.97
N LYS A 210 -10.55 36.04 -10.73
CA LYS A 210 -9.74 36.07 -9.51
C LYS A 210 -8.86 34.80 -9.45
N ARG A 211 -7.53 34.93 -9.34
CA ARG A 211 -6.59 33.80 -9.29
C ARG A 211 -5.82 33.79 -7.97
N LYS A 212 -5.55 32.60 -7.43
CA LYS A 212 -4.70 32.39 -6.24
C LYS A 212 -3.39 31.70 -6.62
N GLU A 213 -2.32 32.04 -5.92
CA GLU A 213 -1.04 31.34 -6.03
C GLU A 213 -1.08 30.03 -5.24
N VAL A 214 -0.85 28.92 -5.93
CA VAL A 214 -0.77 27.58 -5.33
C VAL A 214 0.67 27.06 -5.45
N PRO A 215 1.31 26.66 -4.33
CA PRO A 215 2.65 26.11 -4.38
C PRO A 215 2.61 24.72 -5.04
N GLN A 216 3.43 24.55 -6.08
CA GLN A 216 3.66 23.28 -6.76
C GLN A 216 5.04 22.74 -6.43
N PHE A 217 5.11 21.46 -6.08
CA PHE A 217 6.36 20.79 -5.77
C PHE A 217 6.75 19.83 -6.89
N HIS A 218 7.87 20.11 -7.53
CA HIS A 218 8.36 19.36 -8.68
C HIS A 218 9.50 18.44 -8.29
N SER A 219 9.62 17.32 -9.02
CA SER A 219 10.63 16.28 -8.75
C SER A 219 11.27 15.81 -10.05
N LYS A 220 12.59 15.63 -10.05
CA LYS A 220 13.33 15.05 -11.17
C LYS A 220 14.39 14.09 -10.66
N PHE A 221 14.39 12.87 -11.19
CA PHE A 221 15.26 11.78 -10.74
C PHE A 221 16.30 11.47 -11.82
N ILE A 222 17.58 11.62 -11.48
CA ILE A 222 18.70 11.57 -12.45
C ILE A 222 19.80 10.64 -11.95
N THR A 223 20.59 10.07 -12.87
CA THR A 223 21.80 9.31 -12.47
C THR A 223 22.82 10.23 -11.79
N TYR A 224 23.75 9.65 -11.02
CA TYR A 224 24.90 10.37 -10.45
C TYR A 224 25.67 11.18 -11.51
N TYR A 225 26.04 10.56 -12.64
CA TYR A 225 26.79 11.26 -13.70
C TYR A 225 25.98 12.38 -14.37
N GLN A 226 24.67 12.21 -14.53
CA GLN A 226 23.81 13.30 -15.01
C GLN A 226 23.74 14.42 -13.97
N ALA A 227 23.63 14.09 -12.69
CA ALA A 227 23.61 15.07 -11.60
C ALA A 227 24.87 15.94 -11.60
N LEU A 228 26.06 15.35 -11.76
CA LEU A 228 27.30 16.11 -11.88
C LEU A 228 27.29 17.10 -13.05
N LYS A 229 26.64 16.77 -14.17
CA LYS A 229 26.53 17.65 -15.35
C LYS A 229 25.55 18.80 -15.14
N VAL A 230 24.39 18.54 -14.53
CA VAL A 230 23.26 19.49 -14.56
C VAL A 230 22.99 20.23 -13.26
N MET A 231 23.41 19.69 -12.11
CA MET A 231 22.93 20.18 -10.80
C MET A 231 23.38 21.61 -10.47
N LYS A 232 24.56 22.05 -10.91
CA LYS A 232 24.97 23.45 -10.76
C LYS A 232 24.04 24.36 -11.58
N ALA A 233 23.90 24.11 -12.88
CA ALA A 233 23.10 24.94 -13.79
C ALA A 233 21.61 24.99 -13.41
N TRP A 234 21.09 23.89 -12.88
CA TRP A 234 19.67 23.80 -12.51
C TRP A 234 19.35 24.36 -11.13
N THR A 235 20.34 24.69 -10.31
CA THR A 235 20.14 25.09 -8.91
C THR A 235 20.67 26.49 -8.63
N HIS A 236 21.81 26.84 -9.22
CA HIS A 236 22.51 28.08 -8.90
C HIS A 236 21.66 29.31 -9.23
N GLY A 237 21.52 30.23 -8.27
CA GLY A 237 20.75 31.46 -8.42
C GLY A 237 19.22 31.26 -8.48
N ARG A 238 18.73 30.02 -8.28
CA ARG A 238 17.30 29.73 -8.32
C ARG A 238 16.73 29.60 -6.92
N MET A 239 15.53 30.13 -6.74
CA MET A 239 14.78 30.03 -5.49
C MET A 239 14.36 28.59 -5.20
N THR A 240 14.25 28.26 -3.92
CA THR A 240 13.55 27.06 -3.41
C THR A 240 13.95 25.73 -4.07
N GLN A 241 15.25 25.50 -4.26
CA GLN A 241 15.79 24.25 -4.80
C GLN A 241 16.23 23.25 -3.71
N TYR A 242 15.95 21.97 -3.90
CA TYR A 242 16.24 20.91 -2.93
C TYR A 242 16.94 19.71 -3.58
N ILE A 243 17.67 18.95 -2.75
CA ILE A 243 18.27 17.66 -3.07
C ILE A 243 17.70 16.59 -2.16
N LEU A 244 17.44 15.41 -2.74
CA LEU A 244 17.05 14.23 -1.98
C LEU A 244 18.23 13.70 -1.17
N THR A 245 18.01 13.36 0.10
CA THR A 245 19.03 12.87 1.03
C THR A 245 19.59 11.52 0.62
N ASN A 246 18.72 10.52 0.42
CA ASN A 246 19.12 9.16 0.07
C ASN A 246 18.65 8.79 -1.35
N PRO A 247 19.41 7.97 -2.10
CA PRO A 247 19.02 7.57 -3.44
C PRO A 247 17.78 6.68 -3.45
N VAL A 248 17.03 6.79 -4.55
CA VAL A 248 15.87 5.95 -4.82
C VAL A 248 15.97 5.31 -6.19
N TYR A 249 15.23 4.23 -6.39
CA TYR A 249 15.05 3.61 -7.69
C TYR A 249 13.79 4.10 -8.38
N VAL A 250 13.88 4.30 -9.69
CA VAL A 250 12.75 4.77 -10.51
C VAL A 250 12.53 3.84 -11.69
N LYS A 251 11.36 3.19 -11.74
CA LYS A 251 10.95 2.26 -12.82
C LYS A 251 10.68 2.97 -14.15
N ASN A 252 10.06 4.16 -14.13
CA ASN A 252 9.69 4.94 -15.33
C ASN A 252 10.17 6.39 -15.22
N LYS A 253 10.87 6.89 -16.25
CA LYS A 253 11.55 8.21 -16.25
C LYS A 253 10.62 9.40 -15.99
N GLU A 254 9.32 9.28 -16.24
CA GLU A 254 8.36 10.40 -16.20
C GLU A 254 7.49 10.44 -14.93
N LYS A 255 7.50 9.39 -14.10
CA LYS A 255 6.57 9.25 -12.95
C LYS A 255 7.26 8.79 -11.66
N GLY A 256 8.55 9.08 -11.50
CA GLY A 256 9.26 8.77 -10.27
C GLY A 256 8.61 9.47 -9.08
N ARG A 257 8.29 8.73 -8.02
CA ARG A 257 7.85 9.26 -6.73
C ARG A 257 8.95 9.07 -5.68
N ARG A 258 9.10 10.05 -4.81
CA ARG A 258 9.94 10.01 -3.61
C ARG A 258 9.16 9.25 -2.52
N ILE A 259 9.30 7.93 -2.51
CA ILE A 259 8.62 7.04 -1.55
C ILE A 259 9.64 6.07 -0.95
N THR A 260 9.42 5.71 0.31
CA THR A 260 10.35 4.87 1.09
C THR A 260 10.53 3.48 0.49
N GLU A 261 9.52 2.93 -0.18
CA GLU A 261 9.59 1.62 -0.85
C GLU A 261 10.55 1.61 -2.04
N HIS A 262 10.97 2.78 -2.52
CA HIS A 262 11.95 2.92 -3.59
C HIS A 262 13.36 3.21 -3.08
N LEU A 263 13.56 3.32 -1.77
CA LEU A 263 14.87 3.52 -1.15
C LEU A 263 15.83 2.39 -1.56
N THR A 264 17.04 2.77 -1.99
CA THR A 264 18.06 1.78 -2.37
C THR A 264 19.12 1.61 -1.29
N GLU A 265 19.69 2.73 -0.83
CA GLU A 265 20.69 2.77 0.23
C GLU A 265 20.45 3.99 1.12
N LEU A 266 20.79 3.86 2.40
CA LEU A 266 20.85 4.96 3.35
C LEU A 266 22.34 5.31 3.51
N HIS A 267 22.73 6.55 3.22
CA HIS A 267 24.17 6.91 3.21
C HIS A 267 24.46 8.20 3.97
N VAL A 268 23.46 8.72 4.68
CA VAL A 268 23.59 9.95 5.46
C VAL A 268 22.60 9.97 6.62
N LEU A 269 23.04 10.46 7.77
CA LEU A 269 22.19 10.98 8.83
C LEU A 269 22.14 12.50 8.70
N TYR A 270 21.05 13.12 9.10
CA TYR A 270 20.92 14.57 9.01
C TYR A 270 20.05 15.15 10.11
N ALA A 271 20.16 16.46 10.33
CA ALA A 271 19.27 17.22 11.19
C ALA A 271 18.97 18.57 10.56
N GLU A 272 17.70 18.98 10.57
CA GLU A 272 17.27 20.32 10.20
C GLU A 272 16.99 21.11 11.47
N ILE A 273 17.75 22.17 11.69
CA ILE A 273 17.66 23.03 12.87
C ILE A 273 16.94 24.31 12.47
N ASP A 274 15.79 24.53 13.11
CA ASP A 274 15.07 25.80 13.07
C ASP A 274 15.16 26.49 14.44
N GLN A 275 16.21 27.29 14.61
CA GLN A 275 16.44 28.06 15.85
C GLN A 275 15.33 29.06 16.16
N TYR A 276 14.47 29.39 15.19
CA TYR A 276 13.33 30.29 15.38
C TYR A 276 12.06 29.54 15.80
N SER A 277 12.10 28.20 15.82
CA SER A 277 10.98 27.37 16.27
C SER A 277 10.63 27.65 17.72
N GLU A 278 9.35 27.47 18.06
CA GLU A 278 8.88 27.49 19.45
C GLU A 278 9.54 26.39 20.30
N LYS A 279 10.02 25.31 19.66
CA LYS A 279 10.73 24.21 20.32
C LYS A 279 12.18 24.53 20.63
N ALA A 280 12.77 25.52 19.95
CA ALA A 280 14.14 25.94 20.20
C ALA A 280 14.21 26.77 21.49
N ASN A 281 15.33 26.67 22.20
CA ASN A 281 15.61 27.56 23.31
C ASN A 281 15.60 29.02 22.83
N VAL A 282 14.83 29.87 23.51
CA VAL A 282 14.65 31.29 23.16
C VAL A 282 15.99 32.02 23.08
N ALA A 283 16.99 31.60 23.88
CA ALA A 283 18.34 32.18 23.88
C ALA A 283 19.07 32.07 22.53
N TYR A 284 18.65 31.18 21.64
CA TYR A 284 19.29 30.97 20.33
C TYR A 284 18.67 31.82 19.21
N ARG A 285 17.52 32.46 19.44
CA ARG A 285 16.77 33.18 18.38
C ARG A 285 17.50 34.41 17.85
N ASP A 286 18.23 35.11 18.73
CA ASP A 286 18.97 36.32 18.40
C ASP A 286 20.41 36.03 17.92
N LEU A 287 20.82 34.77 17.93
CA LEU A 287 22.14 34.34 17.45
C LEU A 287 22.12 34.13 15.94
N THR A 288 23.25 34.38 15.30
CA THR A 288 23.46 34.00 13.90
C THR A 288 23.54 32.48 13.76
N ALA A 289 23.19 31.95 12.59
CA ALA A 289 23.29 30.51 12.30
C ALA A 289 24.71 29.95 12.52
N GLN A 290 25.75 30.77 12.32
CA GLN A 290 27.14 30.37 12.59
C GLN A 290 27.43 30.24 14.08
N GLN A 291 26.91 31.15 14.91
CA GLN A 291 27.04 31.08 16.37
C GLN A 291 26.29 29.86 16.92
N VAL A 292 25.06 29.61 16.46
CA VAL A 292 24.30 28.40 16.83
C VAL A 292 25.03 27.14 16.35
N GLY A 293 25.61 27.17 15.15
CA GLY A 293 26.46 26.08 14.65
C GLY A 293 27.62 25.74 15.59
N LYS A 294 28.29 26.75 16.17
CA LYS A 294 29.35 26.54 17.17
C LYS A 294 28.83 25.88 18.44
N LEU A 295 27.69 26.34 18.96
CA LEU A 295 27.06 25.76 20.15
C LEU A 295 26.64 24.31 19.93
N ILE A 296 26.14 23.98 18.73
CA ILE A 296 25.84 22.61 18.33
C ILE A 296 27.10 21.75 18.38
N ILE A 297 28.21 22.22 17.81
CA ILE A 297 29.49 21.49 17.86
C ILE A 297 29.95 21.25 19.30
N ASP A 298 29.84 22.26 20.17
CA ASP A 298 30.21 22.13 21.57
C ASP A 298 29.29 21.14 22.31
N LYS A 299 27.98 21.15 22.02
CA LYS A 299 27.03 20.17 22.54
C LYS A 299 27.39 18.75 22.11
N LEU A 300 27.65 18.54 20.82
CA LEU A 300 27.99 17.22 20.27
C LEU A 300 29.24 16.65 20.96
N LYS A 301 30.28 17.48 21.12
CA LYS A 301 31.49 17.10 21.88
C LYS A 301 31.15 16.74 23.33
N ALA A 302 30.33 17.54 24.00
CA ALA A 302 29.98 17.32 25.40
C ALA A 302 29.19 16.02 25.63
N VAL A 303 28.33 15.63 24.69
CA VAL A 303 27.59 14.35 24.77
C VAL A 303 28.35 13.18 24.14
N GLY A 304 29.56 13.41 23.63
CA GLY A 304 30.37 12.41 22.97
C GLY A 304 29.84 11.93 21.61
N PHE A 305 28.90 12.66 20.99
CA PHE A 305 28.40 12.33 19.66
C PHE A 305 29.36 12.88 18.58
N PRO A 306 29.64 12.13 17.51
CA PRO A 306 30.56 12.56 16.45
C PRO A 306 30.18 13.89 15.82
N LEU A 307 31.19 14.61 15.31
CA LEU A 307 30.98 15.86 14.60
C LEU A 307 30.34 15.62 13.21
N PRO A 308 29.49 16.53 12.72
CA PRO A 308 28.94 16.44 11.38
C PRO A 308 30.06 16.54 10.34
N THR A 309 29.94 15.75 9.28
CA THR A 309 30.85 15.81 8.14
C THR A 309 30.63 17.06 7.28
N GLU A 310 29.41 17.59 7.25
CA GLU A 310 29.05 18.79 6.48
C GLU A 310 27.98 19.61 7.22
N ILE A 311 28.05 20.93 7.07
CA ILE A 311 27.04 21.87 7.58
C ILE A 311 26.62 22.81 6.46
N ILE A 312 25.32 22.97 6.25
CA ILE A 312 24.73 23.89 5.29
C ILE A 312 24.02 25.00 6.04
N TYR A 313 24.36 26.24 5.70
CA TYR A 313 23.80 27.45 6.28
C TYR A 313 22.77 28.05 5.33
N SER A 314 21.59 28.28 5.88
CA SER A 314 20.48 29.02 5.28
C SER A 314 19.94 29.99 6.35
N ARG A 315 18.63 30.26 6.38
CA ARG A 315 17.99 30.83 7.58
C ARG A 315 18.08 29.88 8.79
N GLY A 316 18.00 28.57 8.55
CA GLY A 316 18.28 27.52 9.54
C GLY A 316 19.59 26.79 9.22
N ILE A 317 19.89 25.74 9.99
CA ILE A 317 21.12 24.94 9.84
C ILE A 317 20.74 23.53 9.41
N GLN A 318 21.45 22.97 8.42
CA GLN A 318 21.34 21.57 8.07
C GLN A 318 22.66 20.86 8.35
N LEU A 319 22.62 19.84 9.19
CA LEU A 319 23.79 19.04 9.58
C LEU A 319 23.74 17.70 8.86
N TYR A 320 24.90 17.22 8.40
CA TYR A 320 25.02 15.94 7.71
C TYR A 320 26.16 15.12 8.32
N TRP A 321 25.87 13.86 8.67
CA TRP A 321 26.85 12.83 8.96
C TRP A 321 26.81 11.80 7.83
N LYS A 322 27.75 11.90 6.90
CA LYS A 322 27.91 10.87 5.87
C LYS A 322 28.29 9.56 6.56
N ILE A 323 27.52 8.52 6.29
CA ILE A 323 27.80 7.15 6.72
C ILE A 323 28.20 6.32 5.50
N ALA A 324 28.85 5.18 5.74
CA ALA A 324 28.92 4.13 4.74
C ALA A 324 27.49 3.83 4.26
N PRO A 325 27.26 3.72 2.94
CA PRO A 325 25.96 3.28 2.45
C PRO A 325 25.57 1.98 3.13
N ILE A 326 24.43 1.97 3.81
CA ILE A 326 23.80 0.76 4.34
C ILE A 326 22.57 0.39 3.50
N PRO A 327 22.19 -0.89 3.45
CA PRO A 327 21.03 -1.34 2.69
C PRO A 327 19.70 -0.81 3.25
N SER A 328 18.68 -0.73 2.39
CA SER A 328 17.34 -0.24 2.77
C SER A 328 16.63 -1.12 3.81
N TYR A 329 17.04 -2.38 3.98
CA TYR A 329 16.49 -3.24 5.05
C TYR A 329 16.94 -2.85 6.46
N MET A 330 17.98 -2.01 6.61
CA MET A 330 18.43 -1.45 7.88
C MET A 330 17.73 -0.12 8.24
N LEU A 331 16.55 0.11 7.66
CA LEU A 331 15.82 1.37 7.80
C LEU A 331 15.40 1.66 9.24
N GLU A 332 15.00 0.64 10.01
CA GLU A 332 14.51 0.86 11.37
C GLU A 332 15.66 1.23 12.31
N GLU A 333 16.82 0.60 12.16
CA GLU A 333 18.05 0.94 12.87
C GLU A 333 18.49 2.37 12.53
N TRP A 334 18.45 2.73 11.25
CA TRP A 334 18.75 4.09 10.80
C TRP A 334 17.79 5.13 11.39
N LYS A 335 16.49 4.83 11.46
CA LYS A 335 15.48 5.72 12.07
C LYS A 335 15.73 5.93 13.56
N VAL A 336 16.12 4.89 14.29
CA VAL A 336 16.44 4.99 15.72
C VAL A 336 17.65 5.91 15.92
N LEU A 337 18.68 5.78 15.09
CA LEU A 337 19.84 6.67 15.16
C LEU A 337 19.50 8.11 14.74
N MET A 338 18.65 8.30 13.71
CA MET A 338 18.13 9.62 13.33
C MET A 338 17.31 10.27 14.46
N GLN A 339 16.49 9.48 15.14
CA GLN A 339 15.74 9.94 16.30
C GLN A 339 16.67 10.36 17.44
N HIS A 340 17.72 9.57 17.72
CA HIS A 340 18.73 9.94 18.71
C HIS A 340 19.42 11.27 18.34
N VAL A 341 19.83 11.46 17.08
CA VAL A 341 20.40 12.72 16.60
C VAL A 341 19.43 13.90 16.82
N ASN A 342 18.15 13.71 16.51
CA ASN A 342 17.13 14.73 16.72
C ASN A 342 16.92 15.06 18.20
N GLU A 343 16.90 14.06 19.08
CA GLU A 343 16.79 14.22 20.53
C GLU A 343 17.99 14.98 21.12
N VAL A 344 19.21 14.63 20.71
CA VAL A 344 20.45 15.34 21.11
C VAL A 344 20.41 16.83 20.75
N LEU A 345 19.79 17.15 19.62
CA LEU A 345 19.74 18.50 19.06
C LEU A 345 18.40 19.22 19.29
N ALA A 346 17.49 18.63 20.08
CA ALA A 346 16.15 19.13 20.29
C ALA A 346 16.14 20.57 20.84
N GLU A 347 17.08 20.90 21.73
CA GLU A 347 17.18 22.24 22.34
C GLU A 347 17.48 23.35 21.32
N PHE A 348 18.06 23.01 20.18
CA PHE A 348 18.36 23.96 19.10
C PHE A 348 17.18 24.13 18.13
N GLY A 349 16.08 23.38 18.32
CA GLY A 349 14.93 23.38 17.41
C GLY A 349 15.05 22.39 16.27
N ALA A 350 15.64 21.22 16.52
CA ALA A 350 15.66 20.14 15.53
C ALA A 350 14.22 19.74 15.10
N ASP A 351 13.94 19.74 13.80
CA ASP A 351 12.61 19.41 13.27
C ASP A 351 12.32 17.91 13.45
N ALA A 352 11.48 17.57 14.42
CA ALA A 352 11.03 16.20 14.67
C ALA A 352 10.29 15.55 13.48
N LYS A 353 9.83 16.35 12.49
CA LYS A 353 9.25 15.82 11.24
C LYS A 353 10.31 15.47 10.20
N ALA A 354 11.57 15.83 10.40
CA ALA A 354 12.68 15.57 9.49
C ALA A 354 13.36 14.22 9.80
N LEU A 355 12.59 13.15 9.95
CA LEU A 355 13.07 11.79 10.26
C LEU A 355 12.80 10.79 9.12
N ASP A 356 12.27 11.23 7.97
CA ASP A 356 11.94 10.35 6.84
C ASP A 356 13.16 10.02 5.96
N ALA A 357 13.38 8.73 5.67
CA ALA A 357 14.52 8.27 4.85
C ALA A 357 14.60 8.83 3.43
N VAL A 358 13.53 9.48 2.95
CA VAL A 358 13.49 10.13 1.65
C VAL A 358 13.46 11.64 1.75
N ARG A 359 13.93 12.28 2.83
CA ARG A 359 13.86 13.74 3.05
C ARG A 359 14.52 14.54 1.93
N VAL A 360 13.94 15.68 1.58
CA VAL A 360 14.55 16.69 0.69
C VAL A 360 15.13 17.82 1.54
N LEU A 361 16.38 18.18 1.29
CA LEU A 361 17.09 19.24 2.00
C LEU A 361 17.52 20.35 1.03
N ARG A 362 17.83 21.54 1.55
CA ARG A 362 18.15 22.72 0.74
C ARG A 362 19.42 22.46 -0.07
N ALA A 363 19.37 22.76 -1.36
CA ALA A 363 20.53 22.57 -2.23
C ALA A 363 21.47 23.78 -2.17
N VAL A 364 22.77 23.52 -2.06
CA VAL A 364 23.81 24.56 -2.03
C VAL A 364 23.83 25.35 -3.34
N GLY A 365 23.97 26.68 -3.25
CA GLY A 365 23.95 27.62 -4.36
C GLY A 365 22.55 28.03 -4.80
N SER A 366 21.49 27.46 -4.22
CA SER A 366 20.12 27.99 -4.35
C SER A 366 19.98 29.30 -3.57
N VAL A 367 18.89 30.03 -3.80
CA VAL A 367 18.59 31.30 -3.12
C VAL A 367 17.38 31.11 -2.21
N HIS A 368 17.43 31.72 -1.03
CA HIS A 368 16.34 31.68 -0.07
C HIS A 368 15.27 32.74 -0.40
N GLU A 369 14.01 32.32 -0.58
CA GLU A 369 12.92 33.19 -1.11
C GLU A 369 12.69 34.47 -0.30
N LYS A 370 12.88 34.44 1.02
CA LYS A 370 12.57 35.59 1.89
C LYS A 370 13.74 36.53 2.15
N THR A 371 14.97 36.04 2.06
CA THR A 371 16.18 36.80 2.43
C THR A 371 17.05 37.12 1.23
N ASP A 372 16.78 36.50 0.08
CA ASP A 372 17.60 36.60 -1.14
C ASP A 372 19.06 36.13 -0.94
N GLU A 373 19.34 35.48 0.18
CA GLU A 373 20.67 34.96 0.49
C GLU A 373 20.94 33.65 -0.23
N THR A 374 22.16 33.51 -0.73
CA THR A 374 22.63 32.28 -1.33
C THR A 374 22.95 31.24 -0.26
N ILE A 375 22.41 30.04 -0.43
CA ILE A 375 22.66 28.89 0.45
C ILE A 375 24.11 28.44 0.28
N THR A 376 24.86 28.38 1.37
CA THR A 376 26.26 27.97 1.38
C THR A 376 26.47 26.77 2.31
N GLY A 377 27.53 25.99 2.07
CA GLY A 377 27.88 24.87 2.94
C GLY A 377 29.37 24.82 3.22
N VAL A 378 29.74 24.05 4.25
CA VAL A 378 31.11 23.75 4.62
C VAL A 378 31.21 22.24 4.85
N SER A 379 32.15 21.60 4.15
CA SER A 379 32.55 20.22 4.41
C SER A 379 33.71 20.21 5.38
N PHE A 380 33.68 19.36 6.40
CA PHE A 380 34.74 19.19 7.38
C PHE A 380 35.48 17.86 7.25
N SER A 381 34.89 16.89 6.53
CA SER A 381 35.52 15.62 6.26
C SER A 381 35.05 15.05 4.92
N ASP A 382 35.98 14.44 4.18
CA ASP A 382 35.68 13.66 2.98
C ASP A 382 35.37 12.18 3.32
N ASP A 383 35.56 11.78 4.57
CA ASP A 383 35.32 10.43 5.09
C ASP A 383 33.83 10.16 5.37
N ARG A 384 33.55 8.90 5.70
CA ARG A 384 32.23 8.37 6.06
C ARG A 384 32.34 7.57 7.34
N TYR A 385 31.40 7.76 8.25
CA TYR A 385 31.32 6.96 9.46
C TYR A 385 30.89 5.52 9.16
N ASP A 386 31.44 4.58 9.93
CA ASP A 386 30.89 3.25 10.09
C ASP A 386 29.53 3.34 10.83
N PHE A 387 28.46 2.94 10.14
CA PHE A 387 27.12 3.00 10.71
C PHE A 387 26.95 2.08 11.92
N ASP A 388 27.52 0.87 11.87
CA ASP A 388 27.33 -0.10 12.95
C ASP A 388 28.03 0.36 14.22
N GLU A 389 29.19 1.02 14.12
CA GLU A 389 29.84 1.62 15.30
C GLU A 389 28.98 2.74 15.91
N LEU A 390 28.42 3.64 15.10
CA LEU A 390 27.53 4.70 15.59
C LEU A 390 26.30 4.10 16.28
N PHE A 391 25.66 3.15 15.60
CA PHE A 391 24.45 2.51 16.12
C PHE A 391 24.75 1.73 17.41
N ASP A 392 25.83 0.96 17.43
CA ASP A 392 26.20 0.14 18.57
C ASP A 392 26.56 0.99 19.80
N THR A 393 27.21 2.12 19.58
CA THR A 393 27.61 3.05 20.65
C THR A 393 26.42 3.80 21.25
N PHE A 394 25.52 4.32 20.41
CA PHE A 394 24.51 5.29 20.87
C PHE A 394 23.10 4.71 21.00
N CYS A 395 22.78 3.63 20.29
CA CYS A 395 21.39 3.19 20.10
C CYS A 395 21.14 1.71 20.43
N LYS A 396 22.18 0.87 20.53
CA LYS A 396 22.05 -0.59 20.73
C LYS A 396 21.14 -0.98 21.88
N LEU A 397 21.39 -0.44 23.07
CA LEU A 397 20.61 -0.79 24.26
C LEU A 397 19.13 -0.44 24.10
N ARG A 398 18.84 0.76 23.58
CA ARG A 398 17.46 1.20 23.29
C ARG A 398 16.81 0.31 22.23
N TRP A 399 17.56 -0.04 21.18
CA TRP A 399 17.09 -0.93 20.12
C TRP A 399 16.76 -2.31 20.65
N GLU A 400 17.65 -2.93 21.41
CA GLU A 400 17.45 -4.26 22.02
C GLU A 400 16.25 -4.27 22.97
N GLN A 401 16.06 -3.20 23.75
CA GLN A 401 14.86 -3.02 24.58
C GLN A 401 13.60 -2.94 23.74
N THR A 402 13.62 -2.13 22.67
CA THR A 402 12.48 -1.97 21.76
C THR A 402 12.13 -3.29 21.09
N GLN A 403 13.13 -4.02 20.58
CA GLN A 403 12.96 -5.33 19.97
C GLN A 403 12.43 -6.37 20.97
N LYS A 404 12.89 -6.32 22.23
CA LYS A 404 12.37 -7.18 23.30
C LYS A 404 10.90 -6.87 23.60
N GLU A 405 10.54 -5.60 23.76
CA GLU A 405 9.15 -5.20 23.98
C GLU A 405 8.24 -5.58 22.81
N GLU A 406 8.69 -5.39 21.57
CA GLU A 406 7.95 -5.81 20.38
C GLU A 406 7.78 -7.33 20.33
N ARG A 407 8.83 -8.09 20.69
CA ARG A 407 8.77 -9.54 20.82
C ARG A 407 7.78 -9.96 21.90
N GLU A 408 7.78 -9.31 23.06
CA GLU A 408 6.85 -9.59 24.15
C GLU A 408 5.41 -9.25 23.78
N LYS A 409 5.17 -8.10 23.14
CA LYS A 409 3.86 -7.70 22.59
C LYS A 409 3.37 -8.73 21.57
N ARG A 410 4.27 -9.22 20.70
CA ARG A 410 3.95 -10.26 19.71
C ARG A 410 3.61 -11.59 20.37
N ILE A 411 4.36 -12.02 21.38
CA ILE A 411 4.06 -13.23 22.17
C ILE A 411 2.71 -13.07 22.91
N ALA A 412 2.45 -11.92 23.52
CA ALA A 412 1.19 -11.65 24.22
C ALA A 412 -0.01 -11.66 23.25
N LEU A 413 0.15 -11.10 22.05
CA LEU A 413 -0.86 -11.15 20.99
C LEU A 413 -1.14 -12.60 20.56
N LEU A 414 -0.10 -13.41 20.34
CA LEU A 414 -0.23 -14.83 20.00
C LEU A 414 -0.98 -15.60 21.09
N LYS A 415 -0.64 -15.38 22.38
CA LYS A 415 -1.35 -15.97 23.52
C LYS A 415 -2.83 -15.54 23.57
N LYS A 416 -3.13 -14.28 23.26
CA LYS A 416 -4.52 -13.77 23.19
C LYS A 416 -5.30 -14.45 22.06
N GLN A 417 -4.68 -14.64 20.90
CA GLN A 417 -5.26 -15.37 19.76
C GLN A 417 -5.51 -16.84 20.11
N GLU A 418 -4.58 -17.49 20.80
CA GLU A 418 -4.74 -18.88 21.28
C GLU A 418 -5.93 -18.99 22.25
N LYS A 419 -6.01 -18.11 23.25
CA LYS A 419 -7.15 -18.05 24.19
C LYS A 419 -8.47 -17.80 23.47
N HIS A 420 -8.49 -16.92 22.47
CA HIS A 420 -9.70 -16.65 21.68
C HIS A 420 -10.10 -17.86 20.83
N ALA A 421 -9.13 -18.57 20.24
CA ALA A 421 -9.37 -19.80 19.50
C ALA A 421 -9.90 -20.92 20.42
N GLU A 422 -9.38 -21.04 21.63
CA GLU A 422 -9.80 -22.01 22.63
C GLU A 422 -11.21 -21.71 23.16
N ALA A 423 -11.49 -20.46 23.53
CA ALA A 423 -12.85 -20.02 23.90
C ALA A 423 -13.85 -20.19 22.75
N SER A 424 -13.41 -20.03 21.50
CA SER A 424 -14.24 -20.29 20.31
C SER A 424 -14.55 -21.77 20.15
N LYS A 425 -13.57 -22.67 20.39
CA LYS A 425 -13.80 -24.12 20.42
C LYS A 425 -14.75 -24.51 21.55
N GLU A 426 -14.57 -23.93 22.73
CA GLU A 426 -15.44 -24.18 23.89
C GLU A 426 -16.87 -23.71 23.64
N LYS A 427 -17.07 -22.53 23.03
CA LYS A 427 -18.39 -22.07 22.59
C LYS A 427 -19.02 -23.00 21.56
N VAL A 428 -18.25 -23.51 20.60
CA VAL A 428 -18.75 -24.48 19.62
C VAL A 428 -19.14 -25.79 20.31
N PHE A 429 -18.34 -26.25 21.28
CA PHE A 429 -18.63 -27.45 22.07
C PHE A 429 -19.88 -27.27 22.95
N SER A 430 -19.99 -26.17 23.68
CA SER A 430 -21.16 -25.81 24.50
C SER A 430 -22.42 -25.61 23.66
N LYS A 431 -22.30 -24.98 22.48
CA LYS A 431 -23.40 -24.87 21.52
C LYS A 431 -23.83 -26.24 21.01
N LYS A 432 -22.88 -27.12 20.68
CA LYS A 432 -23.18 -28.50 20.26
C LYS A 432 -23.90 -29.26 21.37
N LYS A 433 -23.45 -29.13 22.62
CA LYS A 433 -24.09 -29.71 23.81
C LYS A 433 -25.51 -29.19 24.01
N TRP A 434 -25.70 -27.87 23.99
CA TRP A 434 -27.02 -27.23 24.07
C TRP A 434 -27.95 -27.69 22.94
N MET A 435 -27.42 -27.82 21.71
CA MET A 435 -28.19 -28.31 20.57
C MET A 435 -28.61 -29.77 20.74
N ILE A 436 -27.81 -30.61 21.41
CA ILE A 436 -28.18 -31.98 21.77
C ILE A 436 -29.26 -31.97 22.85
N GLU A 437 -29.09 -31.19 23.93
CA GLU A 437 -30.05 -31.06 25.04
C GLU A 437 -31.43 -30.56 24.58
N ASN A 438 -31.47 -29.69 23.57
CA ASN A 438 -32.71 -29.15 23.00
C ASN A 438 -33.23 -29.98 21.80
N GLY A 439 -32.66 -31.18 21.56
CA GLY A 439 -33.16 -32.11 20.54
C GLY A 439 -32.91 -31.68 19.10
N TYR A 440 -32.05 -30.69 18.84
CA TYR A 440 -31.64 -30.26 17.50
C TYR A 440 -30.53 -31.16 16.91
N LEU A 441 -29.70 -31.76 17.74
CA LEU A 441 -28.72 -32.79 17.34
C LEU A 441 -28.97 -34.07 18.14
N ASP A 442 -28.66 -35.23 17.57
CA ASP A 442 -28.65 -36.50 18.32
C ASP A 442 -27.38 -36.61 19.20
N ILE A 443 -27.33 -37.63 20.07
CA ILE A 443 -26.17 -37.91 20.94
C ILE A 443 -24.86 -38.19 20.19
N ALA A 444 -24.92 -38.58 18.91
CA ALA A 444 -23.76 -38.71 18.04
C ALA A 444 -23.38 -37.38 17.34
N GLY A 445 -24.18 -36.32 17.54
CA GLY A 445 -23.99 -34.98 16.99
C GLY A 445 -24.55 -34.79 15.57
N ASN A 446 -25.40 -35.70 15.09
CA ASN A 446 -26.04 -35.60 13.78
C ASN A 446 -27.30 -34.73 13.84
N PRO A 447 -27.64 -34.01 12.76
CA PRO A 447 -28.85 -33.19 12.68
C PRO A 447 -30.15 -33.98 12.84
N THR A 448 -31.05 -33.52 13.72
CA THR A 448 -32.41 -34.07 13.85
C THR A 448 -33.41 -33.30 12.98
N GLU A 449 -34.65 -33.80 12.93
CA GLU A 449 -35.74 -33.19 12.18
C GLU A 449 -36.09 -31.77 12.70
N ALA A 450 -36.03 -31.56 14.02
CA ALA A 450 -36.22 -30.25 14.66
C ALA A 450 -35.17 -29.21 14.23
N TYR A 451 -33.91 -29.62 14.03
CA TYR A 451 -32.86 -28.74 13.50
C TYR A 451 -33.09 -28.35 12.05
N ASN A 452 -33.57 -29.29 11.23
CA ASN A 452 -33.88 -29.02 9.83
C ASN A 452 -35.06 -28.04 9.67
N VAL A 453 -36.06 -28.09 10.55
CA VAL A 453 -37.19 -27.14 10.58
C VAL A 453 -36.73 -25.73 10.96
N ASN A 454 -35.86 -25.58 11.96
CA ASN A 454 -35.32 -24.27 12.33
C ASN A 454 -34.30 -23.72 11.33
N LYS A 455 -33.52 -24.60 10.69
CA LYS A 455 -32.64 -24.23 9.57
C LYS A 455 -33.44 -23.71 8.37
N LYS A 456 -34.66 -24.20 8.14
CA LYS A 456 -35.61 -23.65 7.15
C LYS A 456 -36.12 -22.24 7.54
N LYS A 457 -36.28 -21.93 8.82
CA LYS A 457 -36.63 -20.56 9.30
C LYS A 457 -35.47 -19.56 9.20
N VAL A 458 -34.22 -20.00 9.41
CA VAL A 458 -33.00 -19.17 9.26
C VAL A 458 -32.55 -19.05 7.80
N HIS A 459 -33.06 -19.91 6.91
CA HIS A 459 -32.75 -19.93 5.49
C HIS A 459 -33.24 -18.70 4.70
N SER A 460 -33.98 -17.79 5.36
CA SER A 460 -34.45 -16.52 4.81
C SER A 460 -33.38 -15.41 4.70
N LYS A 461 -32.10 -15.73 4.95
CA LYS A 461 -30.97 -14.88 4.51
C LYS A 461 -29.85 -15.66 3.81
N ARG A 462 -30.19 -16.66 2.99
CA ARG A 462 -29.27 -17.04 1.90
C ARG A 462 -29.35 -15.97 0.81
N LEU A 463 -28.21 -15.71 0.16
CA LEU A 463 -28.13 -14.96 -1.11
C LEU A 463 -29.33 -15.31 -1.98
N ASN A 464 -29.98 -14.28 -2.54
CA ASN A 464 -31.14 -14.46 -3.41
C ASN A 464 -30.79 -15.41 -4.57
N GLU A 465 -31.80 -16.03 -5.17
CA GLU A 465 -31.63 -16.96 -6.30
C GLU A 465 -30.80 -16.33 -7.45
N GLU A 466 -30.88 -15.02 -7.60
CA GLU A 466 -30.13 -14.18 -8.56
C GLU A 466 -28.62 -14.13 -8.28
N ALA A 467 -28.20 -14.06 -7.01
CA ALA A 467 -26.79 -14.14 -6.62
C ALA A 467 -26.24 -15.57 -6.63
N LYS A 468 -27.09 -16.60 -6.60
CA LYS A 468 -26.66 -17.99 -6.82
C LYS A 468 -26.53 -18.34 -8.30
N SER A 469 -27.26 -17.68 -9.20
CA SER A 469 -27.17 -17.91 -10.64
C SER A 469 -25.93 -17.27 -11.28
N ASN A 470 -25.27 -16.34 -10.59
CA ASN A 470 -24.05 -15.68 -11.08
C ASN A 470 -22.80 -16.57 -10.91
N PHE A 471 -22.29 -17.10 -12.03
CA PHE A 471 -21.06 -17.90 -12.13
C PHE A 471 -19.86 -17.25 -11.40
N TRP A 472 -19.75 -15.92 -11.43
CA TRP A 472 -18.65 -15.19 -10.81
C TRP A 472 -18.62 -15.32 -9.29
N ASN A 473 -19.74 -15.54 -8.63
CA ASN A 473 -19.79 -15.64 -7.17
C ASN A 473 -19.08 -16.89 -6.64
N TYR A 474 -19.12 -18.00 -7.38
CA TYR A 474 -18.33 -19.19 -7.06
C TYR A 474 -16.83 -18.94 -7.24
N VAL A 475 -16.45 -18.28 -8.33
CA VAL A 475 -15.06 -17.91 -8.61
C VAL A 475 -14.52 -16.94 -7.56
N HIS A 476 -15.30 -15.92 -7.19
CA HIS A 476 -14.96 -14.94 -6.16
C HIS A 476 -14.84 -15.57 -4.78
N ALA A 477 -15.76 -16.48 -4.42
CA ALA A 477 -15.70 -17.22 -3.16
C ALA A 477 -14.41 -18.04 -3.04
N ASN A 478 -14.02 -18.76 -4.10
CA ASN A 478 -12.80 -19.55 -4.14
C ASN A 478 -11.54 -18.68 -4.07
N LYS A 479 -11.51 -17.55 -4.80
CA LYS A 479 -10.38 -16.61 -4.72
C LYS A 479 -10.23 -16.02 -3.33
N ARG A 480 -11.34 -15.59 -2.70
CA ARG A 480 -11.35 -15.09 -1.32
C ARG A 480 -10.84 -16.16 -0.37
N ALA A 481 -11.38 -17.38 -0.44
CA ALA A 481 -10.93 -18.51 0.37
C ALA A 481 -9.43 -18.81 0.16
N GLY A 482 -8.94 -18.68 -1.07
CA GLY A 482 -7.52 -18.81 -1.40
C GLY A 482 -6.63 -17.79 -0.71
N ILE A 483 -7.07 -16.55 -0.56
CA ILE A 483 -6.31 -15.50 0.14
C ILE A 483 -6.25 -15.79 1.64
N PHE A 484 -7.37 -16.20 2.24
CA PHE A 484 -7.40 -16.63 3.64
C PHE A 484 -6.55 -17.88 3.88
N TRP A 485 -6.56 -18.82 2.94
CA TRP A 485 -5.75 -20.02 2.98
C TRP A 485 -4.26 -19.68 2.89
N LEU A 486 -3.87 -18.80 1.97
CA LEU A 486 -2.50 -18.30 1.85
C LEU A 486 -2.05 -17.60 3.12
N CYS A 487 -2.87 -16.71 3.67
CA CYS A 487 -2.61 -16.06 4.96
C CYS A 487 -2.41 -17.09 6.08
N SER A 488 -3.20 -18.18 6.07
CA SER A 488 -3.06 -19.27 7.04
C SER A 488 -1.76 -20.07 6.87
N ILE A 489 -1.36 -20.40 5.63
CA ILE A 489 -0.08 -21.09 5.35
C ILE A 489 1.11 -20.23 5.74
N ARG A 490 1.01 -18.91 5.51
CA ARG A 490 2.02 -17.93 5.89
C ARG A 490 1.98 -17.54 7.35
N VAL A 491 1.03 -18.11 8.11
CA VAL A 491 0.83 -17.78 9.53
C VAL A 491 0.65 -16.27 9.72
N GLY A 492 0.10 -15.55 8.73
CA GLY A 492 -0.10 -14.10 8.74
C GLY A 492 1.07 -13.24 8.22
N HIS A 493 2.19 -13.82 7.78
CA HIS A 493 3.29 -13.11 7.13
C HIS A 493 2.94 -12.75 5.69
N MET A 494 2.32 -11.59 5.49
CA MET A 494 1.80 -11.12 4.20
C MET A 494 2.56 -9.90 3.66
N GLU A 495 3.84 -9.71 4.07
CA GLU A 495 4.72 -8.62 3.62
C GLU A 495 4.66 -8.42 2.09
N GLY A 496 4.55 -7.17 1.65
CA GLY A 496 4.49 -6.82 0.23
C GLY A 496 3.16 -7.11 -0.49
N CYS A 497 2.20 -7.82 0.13
CA CYS A 497 0.90 -8.12 -0.48
C CYS A 497 -0.33 -7.84 0.41
N ARG A 498 -0.15 -7.31 1.62
CA ARG A 498 -1.24 -7.00 2.58
C ARG A 498 -2.34 -6.13 2.01
N GLU A 499 -1.96 -4.99 1.44
CA GLU A 499 -2.91 -4.02 0.86
C GLU A 499 -3.72 -4.65 -0.26
N PHE A 500 -3.03 -5.32 -1.20
CA PHE A 500 -3.67 -6.03 -2.30
C PHE A 500 -4.61 -7.14 -1.81
N ALA A 501 -4.20 -7.92 -0.81
CA ALA A 501 -5.01 -8.99 -0.24
C ALA A 501 -6.28 -8.44 0.43
N CYS A 502 -6.17 -7.39 1.24
CA CYS A 502 -7.31 -6.72 1.87
C CYS A 502 -8.23 -6.05 0.86
N PHE A 503 -7.68 -5.31 -0.12
CA PHE A 503 -8.42 -4.73 -1.23
C PHE A 503 -9.22 -5.79 -1.97
N TYR A 504 -8.58 -6.91 -2.33
CA TYR A 504 -9.23 -7.93 -3.13
C TYR A 504 -10.28 -8.71 -2.33
N VAL A 505 -10.06 -8.98 -1.03
CA VAL A 505 -11.10 -9.58 -0.17
C VAL A 505 -12.31 -8.66 -0.01
N ARG A 506 -12.10 -7.34 0.16
CA ARG A 506 -13.19 -6.35 0.22
C ARG A 506 -13.96 -6.33 -1.10
N TYR A 507 -13.27 -6.20 -2.23
CA TYR A 507 -13.87 -6.20 -3.56
C TYR A 507 -14.67 -7.48 -3.87
N LEU A 508 -14.06 -8.66 -3.67
CA LEU A 508 -14.71 -9.94 -3.93
C LEU A 508 -15.97 -10.11 -3.07
N THR A 509 -15.92 -9.67 -1.82
CA THR A 509 -17.07 -9.75 -0.92
C THR A 509 -18.20 -8.81 -1.34
N LEU A 510 -17.89 -7.60 -1.82
CA LEU A 510 -18.89 -6.69 -2.41
C LEU A 510 -19.60 -7.36 -3.60
N CYS A 511 -18.85 -7.93 -4.55
CA CYS A 511 -19.41 -8.65 -5.68
C CYS A 511 -20.33 -9.82 -5.25
N MET A 512 -19.89 -10.61 -4.26
CA MET A 512 -20.64 -11.77 -3.76
C MET A 512 -21.91 -11.42 -2.99
N THR A 513 -22.00 -10.21 -2.45
CA THR A 513 -23.07 -9.80 -1.51
C THR A 513 -23.99 -8.72 -2.08
N GLY A 514 -23.85 -8.40 -3.37
CA GLY A 514 -24.64 -7.33 -4.01
C GLY A 514 -24.30 -5.95 -3.44
N GLY A 515 -23.04 -5.72 -3.06
CA GLY A 515 -22.55 -4.41 -2.60
C GLY A 515 -22.70 -4.16 -1.10
N ASN A 516 -22.84 -5.21 -0.29
CA ASN A 516 -22.92 -5.06 1.17
C ASN A 516 -21.55 -4.64 1.74
N SER A 517 -21.37 -3.34 1.92
CA SER A 517 -20.15 -2.72 2.43
C SER A 517 -19.80 -3.18 3.84
N ILE A 518 -20.80 -3.39 4.71
CA ILE A 518 -20.61 -3.85 6.08
C ILE A 518 -19.98 -5.26 6.09
N GLU A 519 -20.53 -6.19 5.31
CA GLU A 519 -19.99 -7.55 5.22
C GLU A 519 -18.61 -7.56 4.54
N ALA A 520 -18.39 -6.72 3.54
CA ALA A 520 -17.09 -6.58 2.88
C ALA A 520 -16.00 -6.07 3.83
N LEU A 521 -16.30 -5.06 4.64
CA LEU A 521 -15.40 -4.55 5.68
C LEU A 521 -15.18 -5.58 6.78
N ARG A 522 -16.22 -6.31 7.19
CA ARG A 522 -16.10 -7.39 8.20
C ARG A 522 -15.16 -8.50 7.72
N GLN A 523 -15.31 -8.96 6.48
CA GLN A 523 -14.43 -9.99 5.90
C GLN A 523 -13.01 -9.48 5.72
N MET A 524 -12.84 -8.24 5.26
CA MET A 524 -11.52 -7.62 5.15
C MET A 524 -10.84 -7.49 6.52
N ARG A 525 -11.60 -7.09 7.56
CA ARG A 525 -11.12 -6.99 8.94
C ARG A 525 -10.67 -8.34 9.46
N ASP A 526 -11.45 -9.40 9.22
CA ASP A 526 -11.08 -10.76 9.60
C ASP A 526 -9.78 -11.24 8.91
N LEU A 527 -9.49 -10.78 7.70
CA LEU A 527 -8.20 -11.03 7.06
C LEU A 527 -7.09 -10.18 7.70
N TYR A 528 -7.32 -8.89 7.91
CA TYR A 528 -6.36 -7.94 8.45
C TYR A 528 -5.87 -8.35 9.86
N ASP A 529 -6.80 -8.75 10.73
CA ASP A 529 -6.50 -9.17 12.10
C ASP A 529 -5.69 -10.48 12.17
N ARG A 530 -5.53 -11.20 11.04
CA ARG A 530 -4.67 -12.40 10.93
C ARG A 530 -3.23 -12.07 10.56
N PHE A 531 -2.88 -10.82 10.24
CA PHE A 531 -1.51 -10.45 9.89
C PHE A 531 -0.60 -10.39 11.13
N VAL A 532 0.64 -10.84 10.99
CA VAL A 532 1.61 -10.93 12.10
C VAL A 532 2.21 -9.57 12.47
N ILE A 533 2.40 -8.71 11.46
CA ILE A 533 2.81 -7.31 11.58
C ILE A 533 1.98 -6.55 10.55
N ALA A 534 1.21 -5.55 10.97
CA ALA A 534 0.52 -4.67 10.06
C ALA A 534 1.33 -3.36 9.97
N SER A 535 1.96 -3.12 8.82
CA SER A 535 2.66 -1.86 8.51
C SER A 535 1.70 -0.66 8.41
N TYR A 536 0.39 -0.94 8.40
CA TYR A 536 -0.69 0.03 8.32
C TYR A 536 -1.66 -0.24 9.45
N THR A 537 -2.16 0.82 10.08
CA THR A 537 -3.29 0.74 11.01
C THR A 537 -4.55 0.26 10.27
N TRP A 538 -5.58 -0.13 11.02
CA TRP A 538 -6.84 -0.52 10.41
C TRP A 538 -7.45 0.63 9.61
N ASP A 539 -7.37 1.86 10.10
CA ASP A 539 -7.94 3.04 9.44
C ASP A 539 -7.18 3.36 8.15
N GLU A 540 -5.85 3.26 8.17
CA GLU A 540 -5.03 3.39 6.95
C GLU A 540 -5.35 2.29 5.92
N MET A 541 -5.59 1.06 6.37
CA MET A 541 -5.97 -0.04 5.48
C MET A 541 -7.39 0.14 4.92
N LEU A 542 -8.32 0.65 5.73
CA LEU A 542 -9.68 0.97 5.31
C LEU A 542 -9.68 2.02 4.20
N GLU A 543 -8.82 3.03 4.32
CA GLU A 543 -8.64 4.08 3.33
C GLU A 543 -7.98 3.57 2.05
N ARG A 544 -6.88 2.81 2.16
CA ARG A 544 -6.14 2.27 1.01
C ARG A 544 -6.95 1.31 0.15
N THR A 545 -7.89 0.59 0.76
CA THR A 545 -8.70 -0.42 0.07
C THR A 545 -10.05 0.10 -0.43
N LYS A 546 -10.34 1.39 -0.24
CA LYS A 546 -11.62 2.01 -0.59
C LYS A 546 -11.98 1.92 -2.06
N SER A 547 -10.97 1.94 -2.93
CA SER A 547 -11.10 1.71 -4.38
C SER A 547 -11.79 0.38 -4.74
N ALA A 548 -11.91 -0.57 -3.79
CA ALA A 548 -12.72 -1.78 -3.93
C ALA A 548 -14.22 -1.49 -4.16
N GLU A 549 -14.72 -0.34 -3.69
CA GLU A 549 -16.12 0.07 -3.87
C GLU A 549 -16.36 0.59 -5.29
N ASP A 550 -15.46 1.41 -5.84
CA ASP A 550 -15.56 1.88 -7.23
C ASP A 550 -15.24 0.77 -8.23
N ALA A 551 -14.39 -0.17 -7.82
CA ALA A 551 -14.22 -1.43 -8.50
C ALA A 551 -15.54 -2.22 -8.61
N TYR A 552 -16.29 -2.32 -7.51
CA TYR A 552 -17.59 -2.98 -7.49
C TYR A 552 -18.62 -2.24 -8.35
N LYS A 553 -18.71 -0.90 -8.24
CA LYS A 553 -19.61 -0.08 -9.09
C LYS A 553 -19.36 -0.29 -10.59
N ARG A 554 -18.10 -0.43 -11.00
CA ARG A 554 -17.72 -0.76 -12.40
C ARG A 554 -18.14 -2.17 -12.79
N TRP A 555 -17.97 -3.14 -11.89
CA TRP A 555 -18.37 -4.53 -12.10
C TRP A 555 -19.90 -4.70 -12.21
N VAL A 556 -20.69 -3.95 -11.44
CA VAL A 556 -22.17 -3.94 -11.56
C VAL A 556 -22.63 -3.45 -12.93
N LYS A 557 -21.94 -2.45 -13.50
CA LYS A 557 -22.26 -1.93 -14.84
C LYS A 557 -21.86 -2.89 -15.96
N ASP A 558 -20.72 -3.56 -15.80
CA ASP A 558 -20.21 -4.56 -16.72
C ASP A 558 -19.24 -5.49 -15.98
N GLU A 559 -19.62 -6.75 -15.80
CA GLU A 559 -18.83 -7.72 -15.05
C GLU A 559 -17.42 -7.89 -15.63
N ARG A 560 -17.22 -7.64 -16.94
CA ARG A 560 -15.92 -7.71 -17.62
C ARG A 560 -14.98 -6.58 -17.22
N LYS A 561 -15.52 -5.45 -16.76
CA LYS A 561 -14.77 -4.27 -16.29
C LYS A 561 -14.36 -4.35 -14.81
N GLY A 562 -14.76 -5.42 -14.12
CA GLY A 562 -14.29 -5.72 -12.77
C GLY A 562 -12.86 -6.27 -12.72
N TYR A 563 -12.35 -6.52 -11.51
CA TYR A 563 -11.01 -7.06 -11.29
C TYR A 563 -11.00 -8.59 -11.42
N ASN A 564 -11.13 -9.04 -12.66
CA ASN A 564 -11.11 -10.45 -13.07
C ASN A 564 -9.67 -10.97 -13.21
N TYR A 565 -8.90 -10.92 -12.12
CA TYR A 565 -7.51 -11.38 -12.15
C TYR A 565 -7.40 -12.86 -12.51
N THR A 566 -6.48 -13.16 -13.42
CA THR A 566 -6.10 -14.54 -13.74
C THR A 566 -5.32 -15.15 -12.58
N THR A 567 -5.32 -16.48 -12.46
CA THR A 567 -4.56 -17.18 -11.42
C THR A 567 -3.07 -16.84 -11.48
N LYS A 568 -2.49 -16.74 -12.68
CA LYS A 568 -1.10 -16.29 -12.89
C LYS A 568 -0.84 -14.91 -12.29
N ARG A 569 -1.78 -13.97 -12.46
CA ARG A 569 -1.66 -12.64 -11.86
C ARG A 569 -1.80 -12.70 -10.35
N LEU A 570 -2.77 -13.45 -9.81
CA LEU A 570 -2.94 -13.60 -8.36
C LEU A 570 -1.70 -14.18 -7.69
N ILE A 571 -1.08 -15.21 -8.28
CA ILE A 571 0.18 -15.79 -7.80
C ILE A 571 1.27 -14.72 -7.72
N LYS A 572 1.38 -13.88 -8.76
CA LYS A 572 2.37 -12.80 -8.80
C LYS A 572 2.10 -11.70 -7.76
N GLU A 573 0.88 -11.17 -7.70
CA GLU A 573 0.52 -10.06 -6.80
C GLU A 573 0.53 -10.48 -5.33
N LEU A 574 0.19 -11.75 -5.04
CA LEU A 574 0.30 -12.32 -3.70
C LEU A 574 1.70 -12.86 -3.38
N GLY A 575 2.61 -12.87 -4.35
CA GLY A 575 3.96 -13.39 -4.21
C GLY A 575 4.02 -14.87 -3.80
N ILE A 576 3.11 -15.71 -4.29
CA ILE A 576 3.03 -17.13 -3.91
C ILE A 576 4.24 -17.87 -4.48
N THR A 577 5.03 -18.47 -3.60
CA THR A 577 6.23 -19.25 -3.96
C THR A 577 5.86 -20.65 -4.44
N GLU A 578 6.78 -21.34 -5.11
CA GLU A 578 6.57 -22.74 -5.53
C GLU A 578 6.33 -23.70 -4.36
N GLN A 579 6.98 -23.45 -3.22
CA GLN A 579 6.78 -24.26 -2.01
C GLN A 579 5.40 -24.03 -1.39
N GLU A 580 4.93 -22.78 -1.38
CA GLU A 580 3.57 -22.45 -0.95
C GLU A 580 2.51 -23.00 -1.91
N MET A 581 2.79 -22.98 -3.23
CA MET A 581 1.90 -23.52 -4.26
C MET A 581 1.55 -24.99 -4.02
N LYS A 582 2.52 -25.80 -3.57
CA LYS A 582 2.28 -27.21 -3.18
C LYS A 582 1.27 -27.35 -2.03
N LYS A 583 1.12 -26.32 -1.20
CA LYS A 583 0.18 -26.29 -0.06
C LYS A 583 -1.15 -25.59 -0.41
N MET A 584 -1.22 -24.86 -1.52
CA MET A 584 -2.41 -24.12 -1.95
C MET A 584 -3.53 -25.04 -2.40
N ARG A 585 -4.78 -24.60 -2.17
CA ARG A 585 -6.01 -25.34 -2.55
C ARG A 585 -6.93 -24.62 -3.54
N TYR A 586 -6.84 -23.30 -3.65
CA TYR A 586 -7.81 -22.50 -4.42
C TYR A 586 -7.15 -21.68 -5.54
N ILE A 587 -6.14 -20.87 -5.22
CA ILE A 587 -5.36 -20.10 -6.20
C ILE A 587 -4.17 -20.98 -6.61
N VAL A 588 -4.42 -21.91 -7.52
CA VAL A 588 -3.49 -22.98 -7.89
C VAL A 588 -3.18 -22.99 -9.38
N THR A 589 -1.98 -23.45 -9.74
CA THR A 589 -1.64 -23.71 -11.15
C THR A 589 -2.44 -24.91 -11.69
N PRO A 590 -2.55 -25.07 -13.01
CA PRO A 590 -3.18 -26.25 -13.61
C PRO A 590 -2.62 -27.57 -13.08
N GLU A 591 -1.30 -27.63 -12.89
CA GLU A 591 -0.58 -28.80 -12.38
C GLU A 591 -1.03 -29.14 -10.96
N ARG A 592 -1.06 -28.15 -10.06
CA ARG A 592 -1.50 -28.35 -8.67
C ARG A 592 -3.00 -28.69 -8.58
N SER A 593 -3.82 -28.14 -9.47
CA SER A 593 -5.25 -28.49 -9.56
C SER A 593 -5.46 -29.97 -9.89
N TYR A 594 -4.66 -30.51 -10.82
CA TYR A 594 -4.67 -31.92 -11.18
C TYR A 594 -4.25 -32.80 -9.98
N GLU A 595 -3.20 -32.42 -9.25
CA GLU A 595 -2.78 -33.12 -8.03
C GLU A 595 -3.88 -33.17 -6.96
N LEU A 596 -4.55 -32.03 -6.67
CA LEU A 596 -5.66 -31.96 -5.72
C LEU A 596 -6.82 -32.87 -6.11
N THR A 597 -7.08 -32.99 -7.41
CA THR A 597 -8.12 -33.90 -7.94
C THR A 597 -7.76 -35.36 -7.66
N LEU A 598 -6.49 -35.75 -7.82
CA LEU A 598 -6.01 -37.08 -7.47
C LEU A 598 -6.06 -37.34 -5.96
N GLU A 599 -5.67 -36.36 -5.15
CA GLU A 599 -5.77 -36.43 -3.67
C GLU A 599 -7.23 -36.64 -3.24
N TYR A 600 -8.16 -35.86 -3.80
CA TYR A 600 -9.59 -35.99 -3.53
C TYR A 600 -10.12 -37.38 -3.91
N ASN A 601 -9.82 -37.87 -5.11
CA ASN A 601 -10.26 -39.18 -5.59
C ASN A 601 -9.73 -40.34 -4.74
N ARG A 602 -8.49 -40.23 -4.22
CA ARG A 602 -7.93 -41.21 -3.27
C ARG A 602 -8.66 -41.19 -1.94
N SER A 603 -8.92 -40.00 -1.39
CA SER A 603 -9.66 -39.85 -0.13
C SER A 603 -11.10 -40.39 -0.23
N TYR A 604 -11.80 -40.09 -1.32
CA TYR A 604 -13.17 -40.51 -1.57
C TYR A 604 -13.31 -42.03 -1.70
N LYS A 605 -12.35 -42.70 -2.37
CA LYS A 605 -12.29 -44.17 -2.40
C LYS A 605 -12.12 -44.76 -0.99
N SER A 606 -11.20 -44.20 -0.18
CA SER A 606 -10.95 -44.68 1.18
C SER A 606 -12.17 -44.52 2.11
N GLU A 607 -12.92 -43.42 1.98
CA GLU A 607 -14.10 -43.14 2.79
C GLU A 607 -15.30 -44.02 2.41
N LYS A 608 -15.44 -44.32 1.11
CA LYS A 608 -16.44 -45.28 0.61
C LYS A 608 -16.17 -46.69 1.14
N ASP A 609 -14.90 -47.11 1.14
CA ASP A 609 -14.48 -48.42 1.67
C ASP A 609 -14.68 -48.52 3.19
N TYR A 610 -14.39 -47.45 3.93
CA TYR A 610 -14.64 -47.37 5.38
C TYR A 610 -16.14 -47.44 5.72
N ASN A 611 -16.98 -46.65 5.03
CA ASN A 611 -18.42 -46.64 5.25
C ASN A 611 -19.09 -47.96 4.87
N SER A 612 -18.59 -48.65 3.84
CA SER A 612 -19.08 -49.98 3.45
C SER A 612 -18.80 -51.02 4.54
N LYS A 613 -17.58 -51.05 5.11
CA LYS A 613 -17.23 -51.96 6.21
C LYS A 613 -18.04 -51.69 7.48
N HIS A 614 -18.26 -50.42 7.82
CA HIS A 614 -19.04 -50.04 9.00
C HIS A 614 -20.55 -50.28 8.85
N TYR A 615 -21.09 -50.19 7.63
CA TYR A 615 -22.46 -50.61 7.34
C TYR A 615 -22.64 -52.12 7.53
N GLU A 616 -21.72 -52.92 6.99
CA GLU A 616 -21.78 -54.38 7.10
C GLU A 616 -21.71 -54.85 8.56
N LYS A 617 -20.80 -54.27 9.35
CA LYS A 617 -20.67 -54.57 10.78
C LYS A 617 -21.96 -54.26 11.57
N ARG A 618 -22.57 -53.08 11.35
CA ARG A 618 -23.85 -52.73 11.98
C ARG A 618 -25.01 -53.61 11.52
N ARG A 619 -24.99 -54.08 10.28
CA ARG A 619 -26.02 -54.99 9.75
C ARG A 619 -25.99 -56.33 10.48
N VAL A 620 -24.80 -56.89 10.68
CA VAL A 620 -24.59 -58.13 11.45
C VAL A 620 -24.96 -57.95 12.92
N GLU A 621 -24.48 -56.88 13.57
CA GLU A 621 -24.78 -56.59 14.99
C GLU A 621 -26.27 -56.34 15.26
N SER A 622 -27.03 -55.79 14.29
CA SER A 622 -28.48 -55.58 14.42
C SER A 622 -29.32 -56.79 14.02
N GLY A 623 -28.70 -57.93 13.70
CA GLY A 623 -29.39 -59.15 13.29
C GLY A 623 -30.15 -59.02 11.95
N LYS A 624 -29.84 -57.99 11.16
CA LYS A 624 -30.53 -57.76 9.88
C LYS A 624 -29.91 -58.65 8.80
N LEU A 625 -30.73 -59.54 8.24
CA LEU A 625 -30.35 -60.38 7.11
C LEU A 625 -29.95 -59.50 5.91
N SER A 626 -28.86 -59.88 5.26
CA SER A 626 -28.45 -59.33 3.97
C SER A 626 -29.54 -59.54 2.92
N ARG A 627 -29.47 -58.81 1.81
CA ARG A 627 -30.40 -59.02 0.69
C ARG A 627 -30.33 -60.45 0.13
N ALA A 628 -29.14 -61.08 0.17
CA ALA A 628 -28.95 -62.47 -0.26
C ALA A 628 -29.61 -63.45 0.72
N GLU A 629 -29.45 -63.24 2.01
CA GLU A 629 -30.07 -64.09 3.05
C GLU A 629 -31.60 -63.91 3.09
N GLN A 630 -32.11 -62.67 2.96
CA GLN A 630 -33.56 -62.42 2.83
C GLN A 630 -34.15 -63.10 1.58
N LYS A 631 -33.38 -63.16 0.50
CA LYS A 631 -33.77 -63.87 -0.72
C LYS A 631 -33.82 -65.38 -0.48
N ALA A 632 -32.80 -65.95 0.17
CA ALA A 632 -32.75 -67.37 0.52
C ALA A 632 -33.91 -67.78 1.45
N VAL A 633 -34.21 -66.99 2.48
CA VAL A 633 -35.35 -67.24 3.39
C VAL A 633 -36.68 -67.22 2.64
N ARG A 634 -36.86 -66.29 1.70
CA ARG A 634 -38.07 -66.23 0.86
C ARG A 634 -38.19 -67.41 -0.08
N ILE A 635 -37.08 -67.86 -0.68
CA ILE A 635 -37.03 -69.06 -1.54
C ILE A 635 -37.41 -70.30 -0.72
N ALA A 636 -36.80 -70.50 0.45
CA ALA A 636 -37.11 -71.63 1.32
C ALA A 636 -38.59 -71.66 1.74
N LYS A 637 -39.16 -70.50 2.09
CA LYS A 637 -40.59 -70.37 2.44
C LYS A 637 -41.52 -70.69 1.27
N ILE A 638 -41.13 -70.35 0.04
CA ILE A 638 -41.88 -70.70 -1.17
C ILE A 638 -41.80 -72.22 -1.42
N GLN A 639 -40.60 -72.82 -1.31
CA GLN A 639 -40.40 -74.26 -1.51
C GLN A 639 -41.14 -75.11 -0.46
N GLU A 640 -41.11 -74.71 0.81
CA GLU A 640 -41.85 -75.39 1.89
C GLU A 640 -43.37 -75.35 1.64
N TYR A 641 -43.91 -74.21 1.23
CA TYR A 641 -45.31 -74.07 0.89
C TYR A 641 -45.72 -74.94 -0.31
N LEU A 642 -44.85 -75.01 -1.34
CA LEU A 642 -45.07 -75.86 -2.52
C LEU A 642 -45.03 -77.36 -2.20
N ASN A 643 -44.18 -77.79 -1.28
CA ASN A 643 -44.12 -79.19 -0.85
C ASN A 643 -45.42 -79.63 -0.16
N GLY A 644 -46.07 -78.75 0.61
CA GLY A 644 -47.35 -79.02 1.25
C GLY A 644 -48.56 -78.85 0.32
N ASN A 645 -48.41 -78.11 -0.78
CA ASN A 645 -49.49 -77.76 -1.71
C ASN A 645 -49.02 -77.89 -3.17
N PRO A 646 -48.74 -79.12 -3.64
CA PRO A 646 -48.25 -79.36 -4.99
C PRO A 646 -49.27 -78.86 -6.02
N GLY A 647 -48.87 -77.91 -6.86
CA GLY A 647 -49.71 -77.29 -7.89
C GLY A 647 -50.32 -75.93 -7.54
N ALA A 648 -49.98 -75.34 -6.40
CA ALA A 648 -50.45 -74.00 -6.03
C ALA A 648 -50.05 -72.92 -7.04
N SER A 649 -51.00 -72.03 -7.38
CA SER A 649 -50.76 -70.90 -8.28
C SER A 649 -49.91 -69.81 -7.63
N GLN A 650 -49.21 -69.00 -8.45
CA GLN A 650 -48.38 -67.89 -7.96
C GLN A 650 -49.12 -66.91 -7.05
N ARG A 651 -50.44 -66.76 -7.27
CA ARG A 651 -51.30 -65.91 -6.47
C ARG A 651 -51.54 -66.53 -5.09
N GLN A 652 -51.85 -67.82 -5.02
CA GLN A 652 -52.03 -68.54 -3.76
C GLN A 652 -50.76 -68.53 -2.90
N ILE A 653 -49.60 -68.78 -3.53
CA ILE A 653 -48.30 -68.69 -2.83
C ILE A 653 -48.08 -67.29 -2.26
N ALA A 654 -48.41 -66.24 -3.02
CA ALA A 654 -48.20 -64.86 -2.58
C ALA A 654 -49.09 -64.49 -1.38
N ASP A 655 -50.38 -64.84 -1.47
CA ASP A 655 -51.37 -64.52 -0.45
C ASP A 655 -51.05 -65.26 0.86
N ASP A 656 -50.66 -66.55 0.79
CA ASP A 656 -50.45 -67.37 1.98
C ASP A 656 -49.05 -67.24 2.59
N THR A 657 -48.01 -67.01 1.78
CA THR A 657 -46.64 -66.81 2.32
C THR A 657 -46.39 -65.37 2.77
N GLY A 658 -47.26 -64.43 2.39
CA GLY A 658 -47.10 -62.98 2.60
C GLY A 658 -45.99 -62.37 1.75
N ILE A 659 -45.51 -63.08 0.73
CA ILE A 659 -44.48 -62.59 -0.21
C ILE A 659 -45.20 -61.96 -1.40
N PRO A 660 -44.90 -60.71 -1.81
CA PRO A 660 -45.58 -60.07 -2.92
C PRO A 660 -45.53 -60.92 -4.20
N GLN A 661 -46.64 -60.99 -4.95
CA GLN A 661 -46.79 -61.88 -6.12
C GLN A 661 -45.68 -61.71 -7.17
N GLN A 662 -45.24 -60.46 -7.44
CA GLN A 662 -44.12 -60.20 -8.35
C GLN A 662 -42.78 -60.77 -7.82
N THR A 663 -42.60 -60.81 -6.50
CA THR A 663 -41.41 -61.41 -5.87
C THR A 663 -41.48 -62.93 -5.93
N VAL A 664 -42.66 -63.54 -5.71
CA VAL A 664 -42.89 -64.97 -5.89
C VAL A 664 -42.62 -65.40 -7.32
N GLN A 665 -43.17 -64.70 -8.31
CA GLN A 665 -42.95 -64.97 -9.73
C GLN A 665 -41.46 -64.96 -10.12
N ARG A 666 -40.69 -64.00 -9.56
CA ARG A 666 -39.25 -63.90 -9.81
C ARG A 666 -38.46 -65.00 -9.13
N LEU A 667 -38.79 -65.33 -7.87
CA LEU A 667 -38.04 -66.29 -7.07
C LEU A 667 -38.39 -67.75 -7.40
N LEU A 668 -39.58 -68.04 -7.92
CA LEU A 668 -39.98 -69.36 -8.43
C LEU A 668 -39.08 -69.87 -9.56
N LYS A 669 -38.44 -68.97 -10.32
CA LYS A 669 -37.47 -69.35 -11.36
C LYS A 669 -36.13 -69.83 -10.78
N GLU A 670 -35.91 -69.59 -9.50
CA GLU A 670 -34.70 -69.91 -8.74
C GLU A 670 -34.97 -70.89 -7.59
N CYS A 671 -36.23 -71.33 -7.42
CA CYS A 671 -36.66 -72.39 -6.51
C CYS A 671 -36.59 -73.73 -7.23
#